data_AF-A0A321LYB0-F1
#
_entry.id   AF-A0A321LYB0-F1
#
_cell.length_a   1.000
_cell.length_b   1.000
_cell.length_c   1.000
_cell.angle_alpha   90.00
_cell.angle_beta   90.00
_cell.angle_gamma   90.00
#
_symmetry.space_group_name_H-M   'P 1'
#
loop_
_entity.id
_entity.type
_entity.pdbx_description
1 polymer ?
#
loop_
_entity_poly.entity_id
_entity_poly.type
_entity_poly.pdbx_seq_one_letter_code
_entity_poly.pdbx_strand_id
1 'polypeptide(L)'
;MRWKRQITILMAALSILALVMIAVPVAFGQSTANSVSSLPSLVEVYWQSSKSVVIPGITNLVILDPDIAKVETSYDTIQFFGVERGETIALGYIGDKPVSIRIRVVARPVIFPSPAMLRRQAELAHGLVGSTVQLFNSNGNTTVSLLSNMAWSQLAGNNGRLDVTAQTEDNNYAAGHTFNIRNGSVYYHNPGLDLHALDYSVSLTNNDPIYHMSPYIGSDVIQLRGAAVTLRRGDNQYMFFGGTTIPFFYLTFASTRDIGGFSFLHKQSDKLSLFTTSSYIDTPTDFLGLSGKRENEFMQTGGFTYALDKHWMLQGTGGGGSHGGMGRGEVDYVGKGLSFFAAGSKSSTLFPLNQLFSLFSSNTSVKSGLSLRSGEHFTESLYYQHSITDAFNNIIHPGSSDYLSPVVIYRITRAQDLMFTYTYSHNTGGFANQASTGNRFDTNWRYQLAPQMSNDAELIIGSVQDPLQLNSEDEFTLRDSFSFPVKGGNMLAAFQHTRRNPSLVQKINSELGLLSPALQAVFLADPAAFIANNNVPPEVRALLDAQVPFDTSVFASGQFHLGRKLFLSPNFSLARGSSGTSATWTPFVGYNLIYELTPTLRLNSGLSNVWTFNDHTHAAQRTTLFSFGFQKSFSVMPASLLIGHHGGRIIEGRVFRDTNVNGTFNAGERGYQGIRVELENGDAALTDELGRFRFNNVDGGEHMVSLSLTQFPAAVRMTTRNEAQVDLIRQRIAIVDFGIVDFARLMGNVFNDQRFQGKRQVDSKGISDVHLILDDGKRPRTIVAVGGGDFEVDDVPPGDYKLTVDASTLPANYTVLADTFQIHVAPVSTVIQNIPLRAVRSIAGRVFLKAMIDPNAPPADPGKLKIGGMPSGTVRTQRGGQGGKIGQAGGQVTHGVQQGPGGAGQGTEYNLVPLSGIQLSAGFGNVKTDENGNFLLRDLPAGELNVTIVPVKPVPADMKVPSGVVRLPADPIQVQGATIVISNPDLVPYLLDSDHTKTLPINRKDAPEPAAKATPAVPSPAVPPGTAPAAPAAQPAGAEISAPAPQPETGRKMVSRGAPLGTLGISEQRTVGDLTLKTAACLLKHDCDGLQHSIRSAAASGDSH
;
A
#
# COMPACT_ATOMS: atom_id res chain seq x y z
N MET A 1 40.07 -31.55 18.16
CA MET A 1 40.54 -30.18 17.80
C MET A 1 39.47 -29.26 17.20
N ARG A 2 38.66 -29.66 16.21
CA ARG A 2 37.67 -28.74 15.56
C ARG A 2 36.76 -27.96 16.53
N TRP A 3 36.29 -28.58 17.62
CA TRP A 3 35.47 -27.91 18.64
C TRP A 3 36.16 -26.70 19.32
N LYS A 4 37.44 -26.81 19.71
CA LYS A 4 38.19 -25.65 20.24
C LYS A 4 38.23 -24.51 19.23
N ARG A 5 38.43 -24.80 17.93
CA ARG A 5 38.47 -23.77 16.88
C ARG A 5 37.12 -23.05 16.72
N GLN A 6 35.99 -23.75 16.87
CA GLN A 6 34.68 -23.09 16.87
C GLN A 6 34.42 -22.28 18.15
N ILE A 7 34.87 -22.72 19.33
CA ILE A 7 34.78 -21.89 20.55
C ILE A 7 35.66 -20.62 20.41
N THR A 8 36.87 -20.72 19.84
CA THR A 8 37.69 -19.53 19.54
C THR A 8 37.02 -18.59 18.53
N ILE A 9 36.34 -19.12 17.51
CA ILE A 9 35.58 -18.30 16.55
C ILE A 9 34.35 -17.66 17.21
N LEU A 10 33.65 -18.37 18.09
CA LEU A 10 32.49 -17.83 18.82
C LEU A 10 32.91 -16.74 19.81
N MET A 11 34.01 -16.94 20.54
CA MET A 11 34.60 -15.92 21.42
C MET A 11 35.10 -14.72 20.63
N ALA A 12 35.77 -14.92 19.49
CA ALA A 12 36.18 -13.82 18.61
C ALA A 12 34.98 -13.06 18.02
N ALA A 13 33.90 -13.75 17.66
CA ALA A 13 32.65 -13.11 17.23
C ALA A 13 32.01 -12.29 18.36
N LEU A 14 32.00 -12.78 19.60
CA LEU A 14 31.58 -12.00 20.77
C LEU A 14 32.50 -10.80 21.04
N SER A 15 33.83 -10.94 20.89
CA SER A 15 34.78 -9.83 21.01
C SER A 15 34.55 -8.75 19.95
N ILE A 16 34.28 -9.14 18.70
CA ILE A 16 33.94 -8.20 17.63
C ILE A 16 32.60 -7.53 17.89
N LEU A 17 31.58 -8.27 18.36
CA LEU A 17 30.27 -7.71 18.72
C LEU A 17 30.37 -6.72 19.89
N ALA A 18 31.24 -6.98 20.87
CA ALA A 18 31.55 -6.06 21.96
C ALA A 18 32.31 -4.81 21.48
N LEU A 19 33.24 -4.95 20.53
CA LEU A 19 34.00 -3.80 19.99
C LEU A 19 33.12 -2.88 19.13
N VAL A 20 32.21 -3.45 18.33
CA VAL A 20 31.24 -2.69 17.51
C VAL A 20 30.25 -1.90 18.38
N MET A 21 29.98 -2.35 19.61
CA MET A 21 29.15 -1.62 20.60
C MET A 21 29.87 -0.44 21.27
N ILE A 22 31.18 -0.24 21.05
CA ILE A 22 31.98 0.82 21.68
C ILE A 22 32.42 1.91 20.67
N ALA A 23 32.28 1.66 19.36
CA ALA A 23 32.72 2.56 18.30
C ALA A 23 31.54 3.08 17.44
N VAL A 24 30.65 3.89 18.04
CA VAL A 24 29.70 4.73 17.28
C VAL A 24 30.34 6.10 17.02
N PRO A 25 30.83 6.41 15.80
CA PRO A 25 31.16 7.79 15.46
C PRO A 25 29.87 8.60 15.40
N VAL A 26 29.84 9.74 16.09
CA VAL A 26 28.66 10.63 16.11
C VAL A 26 28.58 11.41 14.81
N ALA A 27 28.09 10.75 13.77
CA ALA A 27 27.77 11.36 12.49
C ALA A 27 26.51 12.22 12.61
N PHE A 28 26.68 13.44 13.12
CA PHE A 28 25.64 14.48 13.06
C PHE A 28 25.22 14.70 11.61
N GLY A 29 23.96 14.44 11.29
CA GLY A 29 23.39 14.81 10.00
C GLY A 29 23.38 16.32 9.85
N GLN A 30 24.09 16.84 8.85
CA GLN A 30 24.07 18.26 8.50
C GLN A 30 22.70 18.63 7.91
N SER A 31 21.78 19.08 8.78
CA SER A 31 20.57 19.78 8.35
C SER A 31 20.96 21.08 7.64
N THR A 32 20.51 21.26 6.41
CA THR A 32 20.82 22.44 5.60
C THR A 32 20.34 23.73 6.26
N ALA A 33 21.27 24.63 6.57
CA ALA A 33 21.00 25.88 7.27
C ALA A 33 20.37 26.93 6.34
N ASN A 34 19.08 26.79 6.07
CA ASN A 34 18.28 27.79 5.34
C ASN A 34 17.52 28.72 6.30
N SER A 35 17.64 30.03 6.07
CA SER A 35 16.88 31.14 6.68
C SER A 35 16.96 31.34 8.21
N VAL A 36 17.35 32.54 8.60
CA VAL A 36 17.32 33.05 9.99
C VAL A 36 15.94 33.66 10.32
N SER A 37 15.60 33.70 11.61
CA SER A 37 14.53 34.53 12.22
C SER A 37 13.05 34.21 11.89
N SER A 38 12.52 33.17 12.53
CA SER A 38 11.25 33.30 13.27
C SER A 38 11.27 32.38 14.50
N LEU A 39 10.65 32.81 15.62
CA LEU A 39 10.44 31.89 16.76
C LEU A 39 9.30 30.93 16.41
N PRO A 40 9.46 29.61 16.63
CA PRO A 40 8.35 28.68 16.48
C PRO A 40 7.35 28.88 17.63
N SER A 41 6.19 29.45 17.31
CA SER A 41 5.08 29.62 18.26
C SER A 41 4.45 28.30 18.73
N LEU A 42 4.67 27.22 17.96
CA LEU A 42 4.26 25.86 18.25
C LEU A 42 5.42 24.89 17.99
N VAL A 43 5.71 24.03 18.98
CA VAL A 43 6.61 22.89 18.87
C VAL A 43 5.81 21.61 19.10
N GLU A 44 5.50 20.89 18.01
CA GLU A 44 4.93 19.54 18.12
C GLU A 44 6.04 18.52 18.40
N VAL A 45 5.88 17.72 19.46
CA VAL A 45 6.76 16.62 19.86
C VAL A 45 5.93 15.34 19.97
N TYR A 46 6.55 14.18 19.74
CA TYR A 46 5.85 12.91 19.92
C TYR A 46 5.86 12.45 21.37
N TRP A 47 4.75 11.85 21.81
CA TRP A 47 4.64 11.17 23.09
C TRP A 47 5.76 10.11 23.26
N GLN A 48 6.41 10.12 24.43
CA GLN A 48 7.60 9.32 24.74
C GLN A 48 8.70 9.50 23.67
N SER A 49 9.01 10.76 23.37
CA SER A 49 10.06 11.17 22.44
C SER A 49 10.58 12.55 22.79
N SER A 50 11.72 12.93 22.19
CA SER A 50 12.24 14.29 22.28
C SER A 50 12.44 14.91 20.89
N LYS A 51 12.56 16.24 20.86
CA LYS A 51 12.80 17.04 19.65
C LYS A 51 13.63 18.25 20.03
N SER A 52 14.78 18.41 19.38
CA SER A 52 15.64 19.58 19.57
C SER A 52 15.28 20.70 18.59
N VAL A 53 15.35 21.95 19.07
CA VAL A 53 15.11 23.16 18.28
C VAL A 53 16.25 24.15 18.56
N VAL A 54 16.83 24.74 17.52
CA VAL A 54 17.87 25.77 17.64
C VAL A 54 17.19 27.11 17.99
N ILE A 55 17.45 27.64 19.17
CA ILE A 55 16.90 28.92 19.66
C ILE A 55 18.02 29.65 20.43
N PRO A 56 18.86 30.44 19.74
CA PRO A 56 20.03 31.08 20.35
C PRO A 56 19.65 32.09 21.44
N GLY A 57 20.43 32.12 22.52
CA GLY A 57 20.32 33.16 23.55
C GLY A 57 19.06 33.11 24.42
N ILE A 58 18.37 31.96 24.50
CA ILE A 58 17.24 31.76 25.41
C ILE A 58 17.71 31.37 26.81
N THR A 59 17.07 31.95 27.83
CA THR A 59 17.37 31.77 29.25
C THR A 59 16.10 31.61 30.07
N ASN A 60 16.24 31.04 31.27
CA ASN A 60 15.17 30.94 32.30
C ASN A 60 13.85 30.34 31.77
N LEU A 61 13.94 29.18 31.11
CA LEU A 61 12.77 28.50 30.55
C LEU A 61 12.01 27.70 31.62
N VAL A 62 10.73 28.01 31.78
CA VAL A 62 9.78 27.38 32.71
C VAL A 62 8.61 26.80 31.91
N ILE A 63 8.11 25.63 32.31
CA ILE A 63 6.96 24.96 31.67
C ILE A 63 5.78 25.05 32.63
N LEU A 64 4.59 25.39 32.12
CA LEU A 64 3.38 25.52 32.96
C LEU A 64 2.84 24.17 33.45
N ASP A 65 2.94 23.15 32.61
CA ASP A 65 2.55 21.76 32.93
C ASP A 65 3.71 20.82 32.57
N PRO A 66 4.44 20.28 33.58
CA PRO A 66 5.59 19.39 33.39
C PRO A 66 5.18 17.92 33.18
N ASP A 67 3.95 17.54 33.51
CA ASP A 67 3.43 16.18 33.34
C ASP A 67 3.05 15.93 31.87
N ILE A 68 2.64 16.97 31.14
CA ILE A 68 2.52 16.95 29.68
C ILE A 68 3.91 16.94 29.02
N ALA A 69 4.82 17.86 29.34
CA ALA A 69 6.13 17.94 28.68
C ALA A 69 7.27 18.44 29.57
N LYS A 70 8.49 17.91 29.34
CA LYS A 70 9.74 18.40 29.94
C LYS A 70 10.59 19.12 28.89
N VAL A 71 11.49 20.00 29.33
CA VAL A 71 12.44 20.73 28.48
C VAL A 71 13.81 20.76 29.16
N GLU A 72 14.88 20.64 28.37
CA GLU A 72 16.26 20.84 28.78
C GLU A 72 16.95 21.83 27.82
N THR A 73 17.70 22.79 28.36
CA THR A 73 18.28 23.92 27.61
C THR A 73 19.80 23.84 27.57
N SER A 74 20.36 23.90 26.37
CA SER A 74 21.78 24.15 26.07
C SER A 74 21.93 25.54 25.44
N TYR A 75 23.17 26.05 25.34
CA TYR A 75 23.47 27.44 24.95
C TYR A 75 22.74 27.94 23.68
N ASP A 76 22.62 27.11 22.64
CA ASP A 76 21.95 27.44 21.38
C ASP A 76 20.77 26.52 21.04
N THR A 77 20.48 25.50 21.86
CA THR A 77 19.48 24.46 21.55
C THR A 77 18.60 24.10 22.74
N ILE A 78 17.30 23.98 22.48
CA ILE A 78 16.30 23.51 23.44
C ILE A 78 15.87 22.11 23.03
N GLN A 79 15.95 21.14 23.94
CA GLN A 79 15.41 19.80 23.76
C GLN A 79 14.09 19.66 24.50
N PHE A 80 13.00 19.53 23.75
CA PHE A 80 11.65 19.29 24.26
C PHE A 80 11.39 17.78 24.37
N PHE A 81 10.70 17.33 25.41
CA PHE A 81 10.36 15.92 25.67
C PHE A 81 8.84 15.79 25.91
N GLY A 82 8.16 14.93 25.16
CA GLY A 82 6.73 14.65 25.37
C GLY A 82 6.51 13.55 26.41
N VAL A 83 5.91 13.89 27.56
CA VAL A 83 5.72 13.00 28.72
C VAL A 83 4.31 12.39 28.70
N GLU A 84 3.27 13.21 28.64
CA GLU A 84 1.86 12.81 28.43
C GLU A 84 1.22 13.58 27.26
N ARG A 85 0.09 13.11 26.72
CA ARG A 85 -0.57 13.71 25.55
C ARG A 85 -1.37 14.95 25.95
N GLY A 86 -1.03 16.10 25.39
CA GLY A 86 -1.74 17.35 25.64
C GLY A 86 -1.12 18.56 24.95
N GLU A 87 -1.55 19.76 25.35
CA GLU A 87 -0.87 21.02 25.04
C GLU A 87 -0.42 21.68 26.34
N THR A 88 0.83 22.14 26.38
CA THR A 88 1.41 22.93 27.47
C THR A 88 2.15 24.13 26.87
N ILE A 89 2.67 25.04 27.71
CA ILE A 89 3.40 26.24 27.27
C ILE A 89 4.71 26.31 28.04
N ALA A 90 5.80 26.50 27.29
CA ALA A 90 7.07 26.97 27.82
C ALA A 90 7.14 28.51 27.74
N LEU A 91 7.55 29.14 28.84
CA LEU A 91 7.83 30.56 28.96
C LEU A 91 9.32 30.75 29.20
N GLY A 92 9.97 31.74 28.59
CA GLY A 92 11.39 32.04 28.80
C GLY A 92 11.76 33.44 28.33
N TYR A 93 13.06 33.77 28.32
CA TYR A 93 13.56 35.09 27.92
C TYR A 93 14.65 34.99 26.86
N ILE A 94 14.57 35.82 25.81
CA ILE A 94 15.62 36.00 24.80
C ILE A 94 15.99 37.48 24.76
N GLY A 95 17.23 37.82 25.12
CA GLY A 95 17.71 39.22 25.14
C GLY A 95 16.76 40.16 25.89
N ASP A 96 16.46 39.81 27.15
CA ASP A 96 15.54 40.49 28.07
C ASP A 96 14.06 40.60 27.61
N LYS A 97 13.69 40.00 26.48
CA LYS A 97 12.29 39.93 26.01
C LYS A 97 11.65 38.59 26.41
N PRO A 98 10.47 38.59 27.06
CA PRO A 98 9.74 37.37 27.36
C PRO A 98 9.21 36.74 26.07
N VAL A 99 9.29 35.41 25.98
CA VAL A 99 8.81 34.60 24.86
C VAL A 99 7.99 33.42 25.36
N SER A 100 6.98 33.02 24.59
CA SER A 100 6.13 31.86 24.88
C SER A 100 6.10 30.90 23.70
N ILE A 101 6.32 29.62 23.96
CA ILE A 101 6.34 28.53 22.98
C ILE A 101 5.26 27.52 23.40
N ARG A 102 4.24 27.31 22.56
CA ARG A 102 3.28 26.23 22.79
C ARG A 102 3.93 24.89 22.47
N ILE A 103 3.81 23.92 23.36
CA ILE A 103 4.27 22.54 23.13
C ILE A 103 3.03 21.67 22.97
N ARG A 104 2.93 20.92 21.87
CA ARG A 104 1.87 19.93 21.68
C ARG A 104 2.48 18.54 21.64
N VAL A 105 2.03 17.66 22.52
CA VAL A 105 2.49 16.27 22.60
C VAL A 105 1.50 15.37 21.87
N VAL A 106 1.79 15.14 20.59
CA VAL A 106 0.98 14.29 19.71
C VAL A 106 1.35 12.81 19.87
N ALA A 107 0.38 11.93 19.62
CA ALA A 107 0.70 10.52 19.41
C ALA A 107 1.62 10.38 18.16
N ARG A 108 2.56 9.42 18.17
CA ARG A 108 3.29 9.07 16.96
C ARG A 108 2.28 8.65 15.86
N PRO A 109 2.41 9.13 14.61
CA PRO A 109 1.55 8.66 13.54
C PRO A 109 1.70 7.15 13.41
N VAL A 110 0.59 6.43 13.52
CA VAL A 110 0.56 5.01 13.18
C VAL A 110 0.72 4.95 11.66
N ILE A 111 1.92 4.59 11.21
CA ILE A 111 2.15 4.27 9.80
C ILE A 111 1.41 2.96 9.54
N PHE A 112 0.15 3.08 9.13
CA PHE A 112 -0.59 1.95 8.59
C PHE A 112 0.18 1.46 7.36
N PRO A 113 0.62 0.19 7.30
CA PRO A 113 1.15 -0.37 6.06
C PRO A 113 0.08 -0.19 4.99
N SER A 114 0.46 0.39 3.85
CA SER A 114 -0.52 0.69 2.80
C SER A 114 -1.25 -0.58 2.34
N PRO A 115 -2.47 -0.48 1.78
CA PRO A 115 -3.15 -1.65 1.21
C PRO A 115 -2.28 -2.41 0.20
N ALA A 116 -1.38 -1.71 -0.52
CA ALA A 116 -0.37 -2.32 -1.38
C ALA A 116 0.71 -3.10 -0.59
N MET A 117 1.23 -2.57 0.52
CA MET A 117 2.18 -3.29 1.38
C MET A 117 1.56 -4.53 2.04
N LEU A 118 0.33 -4.41 2.56
CA LEU A 118 -0.41 -5.54 3.14
C LEU A 118 -0.69 -6.63 2.09
N ARG A 119 -1.11 -6.22 0.90
CA ARG A 119 -1.30 -7.10 -0.25
C ARG A 119 0.02 -7.79 -0.65
N ARG A 120 1.13 -7.05 -0.75
CA ARG A 120 2.46 -7.58 -1.07
C ARG A 120 2.95 -8.57 -0.01
N GLN A 121 2.71 -8.30 1.27
CA GLN A 121 3.03 -9.24 2.35
C GLN A 121 2.20 -10.54 2.27
N ALA A 122 0.95 -10.46 1.82
CA ALA A 122 0.08 -11.62 1.55
C ALA A 122 0.39 -12.34 0.20
N GLU A 123 1.31 -11.81 -0.60
CA GLU A 123 1.80 -12.43 -1.84
C GLU A 123 3.13 -13.17 -1.65
N LEU A 124 3.86 -12.89 -0.55
CA LEU A 124 5.05 -13.62 -0.14
C LEU A 124 4.70 -15.00 0.45
N ALA A 125 5.62 -15.95 0.33
CA ALA A 125 5.57 -17.17 1.11
C ALA A 125 5.91 -16.82 2.57
N HIS A 126 5.04 -17.20 3.50
CA HIS A 126 5.19 -16.88 4.91
C HIS A 126 4.98 -18.10 5.78
N GLY A 127 5.70 -18.18 6.90
CA GLY A 127 5.66 -19.37 7.74
C GLY A 127 6.39 -19.23 9.06
N LEU A 128 6.52 -20.38 9.72
CA LEU A 128 7.30 -20.57 10.93
C LEU A 128 8.02 -21.92 10.88
N VAL A 129 9.23 -21.95 11.41
CA VAL A 129 9.91 -23.19 11.82
C VAL A 129 10.29 -23.04 13.28
N GLY A 130 10.09 -24.09 14.07
CA GLY A 130 10.52 -24.14 15.45
C GLY A 130 10.96 -25.54 15.88
N SER A 131 11.70 -25.55 16.97
CA SER A 131 12.14 -26.77 17.65
C SER A 131 12.12 -26.53 19.15
N THR A 132 11.49 -27.43 19.89
CA THR A 132 11.37 -27.40 21.35
C THR A 132 11.90 -28.71 21.92
N VAL A 133 12.90 -28.61 22.79
CA VAL A 133 13.37 -29.72 23.61
C VAL A 133 12.46 -29.81 24.84
N GLN A 134 12.03 -31.02 25.16
CA GLN A 134 11.34 -31.36 26.39
C GLN A 134 12.21 -32.33 27.20
N LEU A 135 12.46 -32.01 28.46
CA LEU A 135 13.12 -32.85 29.45
C LEU A 135 12.06 -33.26 30.47
N PHE A 136 11.66 -34.53 30.44
CA PHE A 136 10.71 -35.10 31.38
C PHE A 136 11.45 -36.02 32.36
N ASN A 137 11.42 -35.69 33.64
CA ASN A 137 11.89 -36.55 34.71
C ASN A 137 10.69 -37.04 35.53
N SER A 138 10.56 -38.36 35.71
CA SER A 138 9.61 -38.95 36.65
C SER A 138 10.35 -39.95 37.53
N ASN A 139 10.36 -39.68 38.85
CA ASN A 139 10.98 -40.53 39.86
C ASN A 139 12.44 -40.94 39.55
N GLY A 140 13.21 -40.04 38.92
CA GLY A 140 14.60 -40.25 38.54
C GLY A 140 14.81 -40.67 37.08
N ASN A 141 13.85 -41.36 36.45
CA ASN A 141 13.91 -41.69 35.03
C ASN A 141 13.75 -40.42 34.19
N THR A 142 14.74 -40.12 33.34
CA THR A 142 14.74 -38.92 32.48
C THR A 142 14.58 -39.31 31.02
N THR A 143 13.54 -38.79 30.38
CA THR A 143 13.32 -38.89 28.94
C THR A 143 13.48 -37.53 28.29
N VAL A 144 13.88 -37.53 27.03
CA VAL A 144 14.15 -36.34 26.22
C VAL A 144 13.39 -36.52 24.91
N SER A 145 12.61 -35.51 24.53
CA SER A 145 12.06 -35.42 23.18
C SER A 145 12.36 -34.06 22.55
N LEU A 146 12.49 -34.07 21.23
CA LEU A 146 12.67 -32.91 20.37
C LEU A 146 11.45 -32.81 19.46
N LEU A 147 10.53 -31.91 19.80
CA LEU A 147 9.39 -31.62 18.95
C LEU A 147 9.79 -30.51 17.98
N SER A 148 9.74 -30.77 16.68
CA SER A 148 9.97 -29.76 15.65
C SER A 148 8.69 -29.50 14.87
N ASN A 149 8.37 -28.24 14.66
CA ASN A 149 7.15 -27.80 13.98
C ASN A 149 7.47 -26.87 12.81
N MET A 150 6.79 -27.09 11.70
CA MET A 150 6.83 -26.21 10.54
C MET A 150 5.42 -25.86 10.08
N ALA A 151 5.21 -24.61 9.70
CA ALA A 151 4.08 -24.20 8.89
C ALA A 151 4.56 -23.28 7.78
N TRP A 152 4.09 -23.49 6.56
CA TRP A 152 4.40 -22.74 5.36
C TRP A 152 3.08 -22.42 4.66
N SER A 153 2.92 -21.20 4.18
CA SER A 153 1.79 -20.77 3.36
C SER A 153 2.29 -19.90 2.22
N GLN A 154 1.87 -20.16 1.00
CA GLN A 154 2.24 -19.35 -0.17
C GLN A 154 1.18 -19.35 -1.27
N LEU A 155 1.24 -18.35 -2.15
CA LEU A 155 0.54 -18.40 -3.43
C LEU A 155 1.22 -19.41 -4.38
N ALA A 156 0.42 -20.10 -5.18
CA ALA A 156 0.84 -21.17 -6.08
C ALA A 156 0.05 -21.10 -7.40
N GLY A 157 0.54 -20.25 -8.31
CA GLY A 157 -0.18 -19.82 -9.52
C GLY A 157 -1.08 -18.60 -9.26
N ASN A 158 -1.83 -18.16 -10.27
CA ASN A 158 -2.53 -16.87 -10.24
C ASN A 158 -3.57 -16.75 -9.10
N ASN A 159 -4.35 -17.83 -8.88
CA ASN A 159 -5.44 -17.91 -7.90
C ASN A 159 -5.29 -19.10 -6.94
N GLY A 160 -4.12 -19.75 -6.92
CA GLY A 160 -3.88 -20.94 -6.10
C GLY A 160 -3.13 -20.62 -4.81
N ARG A 161 -3.33 -21.45 -3.77
CA ARG A 161 -2.65 -21.41 -2.48
C ARG A 161 -2.05 -22.78 -2.18
N LEU A 162 -0.86 -22.81 -1.60
CA LEU A 162 -0.22 -24.01 -1.03
C LEU A 162 0.06 -23.74 0.45
N ASP A 163 -0.57 -24.53 1.30
CA ASP A 163 -0.37 -24.56 2.75
C ASP A 163 0.25 -25.92 3.14
N VAL A 164 1.29 -25.90 3.96
CA VAL A 164 1.96 -27.10 4.48
C VAL A 164 2.14 -26.94 5.97
N THR A 165 1.72 -27.93 6.76
CA THR A 165 2.04 -28.01 8.20
C THR A 165 2.63 -29.37 8.53
N ALA A 166 3.55 -29.43 9.48
CA ALA A 166 4.02 -30.69 10.04
C ALA A 166 4.57 -30.51 11.46
N GLN A 167 4.36 -31.52 12.29
CA GLN A 167 4.94 -31.63 13.62
C GLN A 167 5.57 -33.02 13.78
N THR A 168 6.90 -33.04 13.86
CA THR A 168 7.68 -34.25 14.15
C THR A 168 8.07 -34.29 15.61
N GLU A 169 8.25 -35.50 16.13
CA GLU A 169 8.81 -35.75 17.46
C GLU A 169 9.89 -36.81 17.34
N ASP A 170 11.11 -36.45 17.74
CA ASP A 170 12.20 -37.40 18.00
C ASP A 170 12.27 -37.62 19.52
N ASN A 171 12.43 -38.86 19.99
CA ASN A 171 12.47 -39.17 21.43
C ASN A 171 13.35 -40.38 21.77
N ASN A 172 13.84 -40.41 23.01
CA ASN A 172 14.68 -41.48 23.53
C ASN A 172 13.93 -42.53 24.38
N TYR A 173 12.61 -42.68 24.18
CA TYR A 173 11.78 -43.56 25.04
C TYR A 173 12.07 -45.04 24.77
N ALA A 174 12.41 -45.79 25.82
CA ALA A 174 12.87 -47.19 25.72
C ALA A 174 11.83 -48.20 25.18
N ALA A 175 10.57 -47.78 25.01
CA ALA A 175 9.48 -48.57 24.41
C ALA A 175 8.72 -47.78 23.33
N GLY A 176 9.33 -46.75 22.74
CA GLY A 176 8.74 -45.90 21.70
C GLY A 176 9.46 -45.97 20.36
N HIS A 177 8.86 -45.41 19.31
CA HIS A 177 9.56 -45.12 18.06
C HIS A 177 10.46 -43.90 18.26
N THR A 178 11.72 -43.98 17.82
CA THR A 178 12.69 -42.87 17.96
C THR A 178 12.29 -41.62 17.17
N PHE A 179 11.50 -41.77 16.10
CA PHE A 179 10.96 -40.67 15.30
C PHE A 179 9.48 -40.93 14.98
N ASN A 180 8.64 -39.89 15.06
CA ASN A 180 7.22 -39.93 14.70
C ASN A 180 6.76 -38.63 14.02
N ILE A 181 5.78 -38.73 13.12
CA ILE A 181 5.05 -37.61 12.52
C ILE A 181 3.69 -37.51 13.24
N ARG A 182 3.62 -36.65 14.27
CA ARG A 182 2.43 -36.47 15.10
C ARG A 182 1.26 -35.90 14.29
N ASN A 183 1.56 -34.93 13.44
CA ASN A 183 0.68 -34.45 12.38
C ASN A 183 1.52 -34.01 11.18
N GLY A 184 0.91 -34.04 10.01
CA GLY A 184 1.42 -33.40 8.81
C GLY A 184 0.31 -33.26 7.78
N SER A 185 0.21 -32.13 7.13
CA SER A 185 -0.76 -31.89 6.05
C SER A 185 -0.12 -31.06 4.94
N VAL A 186 -0.44 -31.42 3.70
CA VAL A 186 -0.13 -30.64 2.50
C VAL A 186 -1.48 -30.35 1.85
N TYR A 187 -1.83 -29.07 1.74
CA TYR A 187 -3.08 -28.62 1.15
C TYR A 187 -2.78 -27.63 0.02
N TYR A 188 -3.18 -27.97 -1.19
CA TYR A 188 -3.20 -27.06 -2.32
C TYR A 188 -4.66 -26.78 -2.71
N HIS A 189 -5.01 -25.52 -2.86
CA HIS A 189 -6.35 -25.07 -3.22
C HIS A 189 -6.31 -24.06 -4.36
N ASN A 190 -7.18 -24.22 -5.35
CA ASN A 190 -7.58 -23.18 -6.28
C ASN A 190 -9.09 -23.35 -6.63
N PRO A 191 -9.73 -22.37 -7.30
CA PRO A 191 -11.17 -22.41 -7.57
C PRO A 191 -11.71 -23.65 -8.32
N GLY A 192 -10.85 -24.39 -9.05
CA GLY A 192 -11.20 -25.61 -9.78
C GLY A 192 -10.60 -26.90 -9.25
N LEU A 193 -9.70 -26.86 -8.25
CA LEU A 193 -8.95 -28.02 -7.75
C LEU A 193 -8.50 -27.82 -6.30
N ASP A 194 -8.87 -28.77 -5.42
CA ASP A 194 -8.20 -29.01 -4.15
C ASP A 194 -7.39 -30.30 -4.21
N LEU A 195 -6.25 -30.31 -3.52
CA LEU A 195 -5.43 -31.48 -3.27
C LEU A 195 -5.05 -31.47 -1.79
N HIS A 196 -5.49 -32.49 -1.05
CA HIS A 196 -5.02 -32.79 0.28
C HIS A 196 -4.06 -33.99 0.23
N ALA A 197 -2.99 -33.96 1.01
CA ALA A 197 -2.11 -35.11 1.24
C ALA A 197 -1.57 -35.12 2.68
N LEU A 198 -1.15 -36.30 3.14
CA LEU A 198 -0.95 -36.64 4.54
C LEU A 198 -2.29 -36.54 5.32
N ASP A 199 -2.39 -35.77 6.38
CA ASP A 199 -3.54 -35.74 7.28
C ASP A 199 -4.62 -34.77 6.77
N TYR A 200 -5.82 -35.30 6.51
CA TYR A 200 -6.98 -34.55 6.04
C TYR A 200 -8.29 -35.10 6.61
N SER A 201 -9.39 -34.37 6.43
CA SER A 201 -10.72 -34.80 6.84
C SER A 201 -11.62 -35.02 5.63
N VAL A 202 -12.44 -36.07 5.66
CA VAL A 202 -13.44 -36.38 4.63
C VAL A 202 -14.82 -36.58 5.28
N SER A 203 -15.89 -36.18 4.60
CA SER A 203 -17.25 -36.54 4.99
C SER A 203 -17.81 -37.58 4.01
N LEU A 204 -18.41 -38.65 4.55
CA LEU A 204 -18.98 -39.76 3.77
C LEU A 204 -20.50 -39.61 3.55
N THR A 205 -21.10 -38.64 4.23
CA THR A 205 -22.53 -38.29 4.24
C THR A 205 -22.81 -36.84 3.81
N ASN A 206 -21.75 -36.13 3.39
CA ASN A 206 -21.70 -34.76 2.86
C ASN A 206 -22.17 -33.63 3.79
N ASN A 207 -21.19 -32.83 4.24
CA ASN A 207 -21.40 -31.58 4.99
C ASN A 207 -21.00 -30.38 4.10
N ASP A 208 -21.93 -29.94 3.25
CA ASP A 208 -21.81 -28.71 2.44
C ASP A 208 -21.77 -27.48 3.39
N PRO A 209 -20.85 -26.50 3.26
CA PRO A 209 -20.74 -25.37 4.20
C PRO A 209 -21.92 -24.36 4.23
N ILE A 210 -23.09 -24.73 3.70
CA ILE A 210 -24.28 -23.87 3.58
C ILE A 210 -25.17 -24.05 4.83
N TYR A 211 -24.94 -23.22 5.86
CA TYR A 211 -25.83 -22.96 7.01
C TYR A 211 -26.41 -24.19 7.75
N HIS A 212 -25.62 -24.93 8.53
CA HIS A 212 -26.14 -26.05 9.33
C HIS A 212 -26.32 -25.74 10.83
N MET A 213 -27.45 -26.17 11.40
CA MET A 213 -27.62 -26.48 12.83
C MET A 213 -27.65 -27.99 13.12
N SER A 214 -27.31 -28.82 12.12
CA SER A 214 -27.32 -30.29 12.19
C SER A 214 -26.67 -30.84 13.47
N PRO A 215 -27.39 -31.68 14.24
CA PRO A 215 -26.89 -32.28 15.47
C PRO A 215 -26.04 -33.54 15.23
N TYR A 216 -25.52 -33.72 14.01
CA TYR A 216 -24.71 -34.87 13.58
C TYR A 216 -23.37 -34.51 12.92
N ILE A 217 -23.04 -33.22 12.74
CA ILE A 217 -21.83 -32.75 12.03
C ILE A 217 -20.54 -33.46 12.51
N GLY A 218 -20.40 -33.69 13.82
CA GLY A 218 -19.24 -34.37 14.43
C GLY A 218 -19.20 -35.90 14.24
N SER A 219 -20.30 -36.51 13.79
CA SER A 219 -20.43 -37.95 13.47
C SER A 219 -20.46 -38.23 11.96
N ASP A 220 -20.21 -37.22 11.13
CA ASP A 220 -20.23 -37.31 9.66
C ASP A 220 -18.84 -37.16 9.00
N VAL A 221 -17.79 -36.92 9.80
CA VAL A 221 -16.45 -36.54 9.34
C VAL A 221 -15.38 -37.45 9.93
N ILE A 222 -14.50 -37.98 9.08
CA ILE A 222 -13.41 -38.89 9.44
C ILE A 222 -12.07 -38.24 9.09
N GLN A 223 -11.09 -38.33 10.00
CA GLN A 223 -9.72 -37.90 9.74
C GLN A 223 -8.88 -39.09 9.20
N LEU A 224 -8.26 -38.88 8.04
CA LEU A 224 -7.47 -39.87 7.32
C LEU A 224 -6.04 -39.36 7.07
N ARG A 225 -5.07 -40.28 7.08
CA ARG A 225 -3.70 -40.10 6.57
C ARG A 225 -3.60 -40.76 5.20
N GLY A 226 -3.44 -39.96 4.15
CA GLY A 226 -3.45 -40.42 2.75
C GLY A 226 -3.44 -39.27 1.75
N ALA A 227 -4.38 -39.24 0.81
CA ALA A 227 -4.60 -38.11 -0.09
C ALA A 227 -6.07 -38.00 -0.55
N ALA A 228 -6.50 -36.78 -0.92
CA ALA A 228 -7.76 -36.52 -1.60
C ALA A 228 -7.60 -35.44 -2.68
N VAL A 229 -8.38 -35.56 -3.76
CA VAL A 229 -8.37 -34.68 -4.93
C VAL A 229 -9.80 -34.27 -5.24
N THR A 230 -10.10 -32.97 -5.15
CA THR A 230 -11.44 -32.41 -5.37
C THR A 230 -11.44 -31.48 -6.58
N LEU A 231 -12.05 -31.91 -7.69
CA LEU A 231 -12.20 -31.13 -8.91
C LEU A 231 -13.54 -30.38 -8.89
N ARG A 232 -13.55 -29.08 -9.20
CA ARG A 232 -14.77 -28.26 -9.33
C ARG A 232 -14.95 -27.76 -10.76
N ARG A 233 -16.15 -27.91 -11.31
CA ARG A 233 -16.48 -27.52 -12.69
C ARG A 233 -17.93 -27.02 -12.79
N GLY A 234 -18.08 -25.70 -12.69
CA GLY A 234 -19.41 -25.08 -12.53
C GLY A 234 -20.04 -25.59 -11.23
N ASP A 235 -21.32 -25.94 -11.30
CA ASP A 235 -22.10 -26.46 -10.16
C ASP A 235 -21.76 -27.90 -9.74
N ASN A 236 -20.69 -28.49 -10.28
CA ASN A 236 -20.28 -29.88 -10.01
C ASN A 236 -18.97 -29.94 -9.23
N GLN A 237 -18.93 -30.77 -8.20
CA GLN A 237 -17.74 -31.10 -7.42
C GLN A 237 -17.52 -32.62 -7.43
N TYR A 238 -16.30 -33.05 -7.75
CA TYR A 238 -15.89 -34.45 -7.85
C TYR A 238 -14.69 -34.69 -6.92
N MET A 239 -14.88 -35.41 -5.82
CA MET A 239 -13.84 -35.69 -4.82
C MET A 239 -13.45 -37.17 -4.87
N PHE A 240 -12.19 -37.46 -5.15
CA PHE A 240 -11.58 -38.77 -4.94
C PHE A 240 -10.80 -38.74 -3.64
N PHE A 241 -10.90 -39.76 -2.80
CA PHE A 241 -10.19 -39.81 -1.51
C PHE A 241 -9.68 -41.22 -1.22
N GLY A 242 -8.54 -41.31 -0.54
CA GLY A 242 -7.93 -42.57 -0.12
C GLY A 242 -6.99 -42.36 1.06
N GLY A 243 -7.09 -43.18 2.09
CA GLY A 243 -6.21 -43.08 3.26
C GLY A 243 -6.57 -44.05 4.38
N THR A 244 -5.71 -44.07 5.40
CA THR A 244 -5.91 -44.85 6.63
C THR A 244 -6.39 -43.94 7.75
N THR A 245 -7.28 -44.44 8.61
CA THR A 245 -7.69 -43.73 9.83
C THR A 245 -6.51 -43.53 10.77
N ILE A 246 -6.40 -42.34 11.39
CA ILE A 246 -5.31 -42.01 12.31
C ILE A 246 -5.72 -42.46 13.73
N PRO A 247 -5.09 -43.51 14.31
CA PRO A 247 -5.54 -44.04 15.58
C PRO A 247 -4.99 -43.23 16.76
N PHE A 248 -5.88 -42.77 17.65
CA PHE A 248 -5.48 -42.18 18.93
C PHE A 248 -5.02 -43.21 19.98
N PHE A 249 -5.34 -44.50 19.78
CA PHE A 249 -5.12 -45.58 20.77
C PHE A 249 -4.32 -46.79 20.26
N TYR A 250 -4.24 -47.02 18.95
CA TYR A 250 -3.68 -48.25 18.40
C TYR A 250 -2.22 -48.09 17.95
N LEU A 251 -1.37 -49.03 18.39
CA LEU A 251 0.08 -49.03 18.14
C LEU A 251 0.51 -49.91 16.96
N THR A 252 -0.44 -50.42 16.16
CA THR A 252 -0.14 -51.31 15.01
C THR A 252 -0.98 -50.95 13.79
N PHE A 253 -0.44 -51.22 12.60
CA PHE A 253 -1.17 -51.09 11.32
C PHE A 253 -2.29 -52.13 11.15
N ALA A 254 -2.33 -53.20 11.96
CA ALA A 254 -3.40 -54.19 11.89
C ALA A 254 -4.74 -53.67 12.44
N SER A 255 -4.69 -52.64 13.31
CA SER A 255 -5.86 -52.02 13.93
C SER A 255 -6.43 -50.83 13.15
N THR A 256 -5.77 -50.36 12.09
CA THR A 256 -6.27 -49.23 11.30
C THR A 256 -7.38 -49.66 10.35
N ARG A 257 -8.26 -48.72 10.02
CA ARG A 257 -9.31 -48.87 9.00
C ARG A 257 -8.88 -48.09 7.77
N ASP A 258 -8.81 -48.73 6.63
CA ASP A 258 -8.46 -48.08 5.37
C ASP A 258 -9.73 -47.74 4.60
N ILE A 259 -9.77 -46.56 3.97
CA ILE A 259 -10.94 -46.08 3.23
C ILE A 259 -10.47 -45.52 1.90
N GLY A 260 -11.13 -45.93 0.81
CA GLY A 260 -10.97 -45.35 -0.52
C GLY A 260 -12.33 -45.08 -1.15
N GLY A 261 -12.53 -43.95 -1.81
CA GLY A 261 -13.85 -43.60 -2.33
C GLY A 261 -13.90 -42.43 -3.28
N PHE A 262 -15.12 -42.19 -3.74
CA PHE A 262 -15.49 -41.12 -4.66
C PHE A 262 -16.79 -40.48 -4.16
N SER A 263 -16.80 -39.15 -4.08
CA SER A 263 -17.97 -38.34 -3.78
C SER A 263 -18.24 -37.36 -4.90
N PHE A 264 -19.52 -37.20 -5.24
CA PHE A 264 -20.02 -36.25 -6.22
C PHE A 264 -21.05 -35.36 -5.55
N LEU A 265 -20.91 -34.04 -5.71
CA LEU A 265 -21.87 -33.03 -5.29
C LEU A 265 -22.28 -32.19 -6.51
N HIS A 266 -23.58 -31.94 -6.64
CA HIS A 266 -24.17 -31.13 -7.70
C HIS A 266 -25.11 -30.07 -7.11
N LYS A 267 -24.78 -28.79 -7.31
CA LYS A 267 -25.64 -27.67 -6.93
C LYS A 267 -26.71 -27.43 -8.00
N GLN A 268 -27.82 -28.15 -7.87
CA GLN A 268 -28.95 -28.09 -8.80
C GLN A 268 -29.62 -26.69 -8.88
N SER A 269 -29.56 -25.90 -7.81
CA SER A 269 -29.93 -24.47 -7.80
C SER A 269 -29.35 -23.75 -6.58
N ASP A 270 -29.54 -22.43 -6.45
CA ASP A 270 -29.23 -21.67 -5.21
C ASP A 270 -29.98 -22.14 -3.96
N LYS A 271 -30.97 -23.05 -4.11
CA LYS A 271 -31.72 -23.64 -3.01
C LYS A 271 -31.52 -25.15 -2.84
N LEU A 272 -30.87 -25.84 -3.79
CA LEU A 272 -30.82 -27.30 -3.82
C LEU A 272 -29.42 -27.81 -4.18
N SER A 273 -28.75 -28.44 -3.22
CA SER A 273 -27.57 -29.30 -3.45
C SER A 273 -28.01 -30.77 -3.43
N LEU A 274 -27.44 -31.58 -4.31
CA LEU A 274 -27.56 -33.04 -4.36
C LEU A 274 -26.16 -33.65 -4.17
N PHE A 275 -26.06 -34.83 -3.57
CA PHE A 275 -24.79 -35.55 -3.46
C PHE A 275 -24.93 -37.08 -3.53
N THR A 276 -23.83 -37.76 -3.81
CA THR A 276 -23.65 -39.20 -3.58
C THR A 276 -22.19 -39.51 -3.27
N THR A 277 -21.92 -40.46 -2.37
CA THR A 277 -20.57 -40.91 -2.02
C THR A 277 -20.51 -42.43 -2.03
N SER A 278 -19.65 -43.00 -2.86
CA SER A 278 -19.34 -44.44 -2.89
C SER A 278 -18.00 -44.68 -2.22
N SER A 279 -17.95 -45.58 -1.23
CA SER A 279 -16.76 -45.88 -0.43
C SER A 279 -16.50 -47.38 -0.36
N TYR A 280 -15.24 -47.73 -0.44
CA TYR A 280 -14.64 -49.01 -0.08
C TYR A 280 -13.93 -48.85 1.26
N ILE A 281 -14.07 -49.84 2.14
CA ILE A 281 -13.54 -49.86 3.49
C ILE A 281 -12.87 -51.22 3.73
N ASP A 282 -11.70 -51.23 4.35
CA ASP A 282 -11.03 -52.45 4.86
C ASP A 282 -10.84 -52.30 6.38
N THR A 283 -11.67 -53.01 7.16
CA THR A 283 -11.76 -52.94 8.63
C THR A 283 -11.23 -54.22 9.28
N PRO A 284 -10.56 -54.16 10.46
CA PRO A 284 -10.21 -55.37 11.19
C PRO A 284 -11.46 -56.07 11.73
N THR A 285 -11.50 -57.41 11.66
CA THR A 285 -12.67 -58.20 12.12
C THR A 285 -12.80 -58.28 13.64
N ASP A 286 -11.79 -57.82 14.39
CA ASP A 286 -11.81 -57.70 15.83
C ASP A 286 -11.48 -56.27 16.26
N PHE A 287 -12.11 -55.79 17.33
CA PHE A 287 -12.04 -54.38 17.75
C PHE A 287 -10.60 -53.85 17.92
N LEU A 288 -9.67 -54.70 18.37
CA LEU A 288 -8.27 -54.32 18.61
C LEU A 288 -7.35 -54.59 17.40
N GLY A 289 -7.83 -55.25 16.34
CA GLY A 289 -7.02 -55.69 15.21
C GLY A 289 -5.97 -56.76 15.54
N LEU A 290 -6.07 -57.41 16.70
CA LEU A 290 -5.07 -58.36 17.19
C LEU A 290 -5.16 -59.73 16.48
N SER A 291 -6.27 -60.05 15.84
CA SER A 291 -6.39 -61.26 15.01
C SER A 291 -5.65 -61.14 13.68
N GLY A 292 -5.29 -59.93 13.24
CA GLY A 292 -4.70 -59.64 11.93
C GLY A 292 -5.63 -59.91 10.74
N LYS A 293 -6.89 -60.28 10.98
CA LYS A 293 -7.91 -60.49 9.94
C LYS A 293 -8.63 -59.17 9.64
N ARG A 294 -8.96 -58.95 8.38
CA ARG A 294 -9.73 -57.80 7.91
C ARG A 294 -10.87 -58.22 6.99
N GLU A 295 -11.87 -57.36 6.86
CA GLU A 295 -13.07 -57.54 6.07
C GLU A 295 -13.30 -56.32 5.17
N ASN A 296 -13.73 -56.58 3.93
CA ASN A 296 -13.79 -55.59 2.87
C ASN A 296 -15.25 -55.21 2.60
N GLU A 297 -15.60 -53.97 2.96
CA GLU A 297 -16.96 -53.45 2.88
C GLU A 297 -17.12 -52.42 1.77
N PHE A 298 -18.31 -52.41 1.17
CA PHE A 298 -18.72 -51.40 0.20
C PHE A 298 -19.95 -50.68 0.73
N MET A 299 -20.01 -49.37 0.56
CA MET A 299 -21.24 -48.59 0.78
C MET A 299 -21.38 -47.48 -0.25
N GLN A 300 -22.63 -47.15 -0.58
CA GLN A 300 -23.00 -45.94 -1.31
C GLN A 300 -24.04 -45.16 -0.50
N THR A 301 -23.76 -43.88 -0.25
CA THR A 301 -24.71 -42.91 0.29
C THR A 301 -25.14 -41.93 -0.80
N GLY A 302 -26.25 -41.24 -0.59
CA GLY A 302 -26.68 -40.12 -1.42
C GLY A 302 -27.84 -39.37 -0.79
N GLY A 303 -28.01 -38.11 -1.19
CA GLY A 303 -28.94 -37.23 -0.51
C GLY A 303 -29.06 -35.85 -1.13
N PHE A 304 -29.77 -34.98 -0.43
CA PHE A 304 -30.04 -33.61 -0.83
C PHE A 304 -30.02 -32.67 0.38
N THR A 305 -29.74 -31.40 0.11
CA THR A 305 -29.90 -30.26 1.02
C THR A 305 -30.75 -29.22 0.31
N TYR A 306 -31.89 -28.84 0.89
CA TYR A 306 -32.89 -27.96 0.28
C TYR A 306 -33.30 -26.81 1.21
N ALA A 307 -32.98 -25.58 0.83
CA ALA A 307 -33.37 -24.36 1.54
C ALA A 307 -34.71 -23.82 0.98
N LEU A 308 -35.80 -23.91 1.77
CA LEU A 308 -37.10 -23.42 1.34
C LEU A 308 -37.10 -21.89 1.24
N ASP A 309 -36.51 -21.23 2.23
CA ASP A 309 -36.23 -19.80 2.25
C ASP A 309 -34.88 -19.54 2.94
N LYS A 310 -34.64 -18.33 3.46
CA LYS A 310 -33.39 -17.97 4.15
C LYS A 310 -33.34 -18.40 5.64
N HIS A 311 -34.37 -19.08 6.13
CA HIS A 311 -34.49 -19.52 7.52
C HIS A 311 -34.66 -21.04 7.60
N TRP A 312 -35.49 -21.62 6.72
CA TRP A 312 -35.86 -23.04 6.70
C TRP A 312 -34.98 -23.87 5.77
N MET A 313 -34.50 -25.01 6.28
CA MET A 313 -33.78 -26.01 5.49
C MET A 313 -34.28 -27.43 5.77
N LEU A 314 -34.17 -28.29 4.76
CA LEU A 314 -34.35 -29.73 4.84
C LEU A 314 -33.09 -30.43 4.34
N GLN A 315 -32.63 -31.47 5.02
CA GLN A 315 -31.60 -32.36 4.52
C GLN A 315 -32.10 -33.80 4.60
N GLY A 316 -31.77 -34.62 3.59
CA GLY A 316 -32.20 -36.01 3.51
C GLY A 316 -31.11 -36.87 2.90
N THR A 317 -30.73 -37.94 3.58
CA THR A 317 -29.63 -38.84 3.22
C THR A 317 -30.08 -40.29 3.33
N GLY A 318 -29.82 -41.10 2.30
CA GLY A 318 -29.99 -42.55 2.31
C GLY A 318 -28.71 -43.27 1.90
N GLY A 319 -28.61 -44.56 2.18
CA GLY A 319 -27.49 -45.37 1.73
C GLY A 319 -27.70 -46.87 1.86
N GLY A 320 -26.89 -47.63 1.12
CA GLY A 320 -26.86 -49.09 1.13
C GLY A 320 -25.43 -49.62 0.97
N GLY A 321 -25.16 -50.82 1.45
CA GLY A 321 -23.82 -51.42 1.43
C GLY A 321 -23.83 -52.91 1.76
N SER A 322 -22.64 -53.51 1.91
CA SER A 322 -22.45 -54.95 2.18
C SER A 322 -23.34 -55.48 3.30
N HIS A 323 -23.53 -54.68 4.34
CA HIS A 323 -24.22 -55.06 5.58
C HIS A 323 -25.46 -54.19 5.89
N GLY A 324 -26.28 -53.96 4.87
CA GLY A 324 -27.60 -53.33 4.99
C GLY A 324 -27.62 -51.89 4.50
N GLY A 325 -28.29 -50.99 5.22
CA GLY A 325 -28.46 -49.61 4.76
C GLY A 325 -28.72 -48.59 5.88
N MET A 326 -28.83 -47.33 5.47
CA MET A 326 -29.13 -46.19 6.34
C MET A 326 -30.14 -45.23 5.71
N GLY A 327 -30.84 -44.49 6.56
CA GLY A 327 -31.68 -43.35 6.19
C GLY A 327 -31.62 -42.28 7.29
N ARG A 328 -31.64 -41.01 6.89
CA ARG A 328 -31.60 -39.84 7.78
C ARG A 328 -32.34 -38.66 7.16
N GLY A 329 -33.02 -37.90 7.99
CA GLY A 329 -33.72 -36.67 7.60
C GLY A 329 -33.62 -35.61 8.70
N GLU A 330 -33.44 -34.36 8.28
CA GLU A 330 -33.24 -33.19 9.13
C GLU A 330 -34.10 -32.03 8.64
N VAL A 331 -34.60 -31.23 9.58
CA VAL A 331 -35.23 -29.92 9.34
C VAL A 331 -34.64 -28.90 10.30
N ASP A 332 -34.11 -27.81 9.76
CA ASP A 332 -33.55 -26.68 10.50
C ASP A 332 -34.41 -25.41 10.26
N TYR A 333 -34.55 -24.57 11.27
CA TYR A 333 -35.10 -23.21 11.19
C TYR A 333 -34.22 -22.23 11.98
N VAL A 334 -33.76 -21.16 11.33
CA VAL A 334 -32.95 -20.10 11.96
C VAL A 334 -33.55 -18.71 11.72
N GLY A 335 -34.20 -18.16 12.76
CA GLY A 335 -34.78 -16.82 12.79
C GLY A 335 -34.04 -15.85 13.73
N LYS A 336 -34.53 -14.60 13.83
CA LYS A 336 -33.89 -13.52 14.62
C LYS A 336 -33.90 -13.74 16.14
N GLY A 337 -34.84 -14.53 16.65
CA GLY A 337 -35.01 -14.83 18.08
C GLY A 337 -35.65 -16.19 18.35
N LEU A 338 -35.63 -17.07 17.35
CA LEU A 338 -36.10 -18.45 17.42
C LEU A 338 -35.17 -19.26 16.51
N SER A 339 -34.55 -20.31 17.05
CA SER A 339 -33.91 -21.35 16.27
C SER A 339 -34.45 -22.72 16.67
N PHE A 340 -34.64 -23.60 15.70
CA PHE A 340 -35.18 -24.93 15.92
C PHE A 340 -34.49 -25.93 14.97
N PHE A 341 -34.28 -27.15 15.44
CA PHE A 341 -33.95 -28.28 14.58
C PHE A 341 -34.72 -29.52 15.02
N ALA A 342 -35.06 -30.40 14.07
CA ALA A 342 -35.45 -31.77 14.35
C ALA A 342 -34.82 -32.71 13.33
N ALA A 343 -34.30 -33.83 13.81
CA ALA A 343 -33.46 -34.73 13.04
C ALA A 343 -33.72 -36.19 13.44
N GLY A 344 -33.80 -37.09 12.46
CA GLY A 344 -34.01 -38.51 12.68
C GLY A 344 -33.11 -39.36 11.79
N SER A 345 -32.53 -40.43 12.32
CA SER A 345 -31.71 -41.38 11.58
C SER A 345 -32.04 -42.82 11.95
N LYS A 346 -31.82 -43.74 11.01
CA LYS A 346 -31.91 -45.20 11.21
C LYS A 346 -30.90 -45.92 10.33
N SER A 347 -30.16 -46.88 10.88
CA SER A 347 -29.20 -47.73 10.14
C SER A 347 -29.25 -49.20 10.59
N SER A 348 -28.86 -50.10 9.69
CA SER A 348 -28.54 -51.49 10.02
C SER A 348 -27.29 -51.53 10.91
N THR A 349 -27.23 -52.41 11.91
CA THR A 349 -26.20 -52.37 12.96
C THR A 349 -24.78 -52.50 12.40
N LEU A 350 -24.62 -53.43 11.47
CA LEU A 350 -23.37 -53.70 10.75
C LEU A 350 -23.11 -52.73 9.58
N PHE A 351 -23.96 -51.74 9.30
CA PHE A 351 -23.78 -50.86 8.14
C PHE A 351 -22.39 -50.19 8.17
N PRO A 352 -21.59 -50.17 7.08
CA PRO A 352 -20.15 -49.89 7.18
C PRO A 352 -19.77 -48.56 7.84
N LEU A 353 -20.61 -47.52 7.69
CA LEU A 353 -20.41 -46.23 8.36
C LEU A 353 -20.41 -46.36 9.90
N ASN A 354 -21.25 -47.24 10.47
CA ASN A 354 -21.29 -47.52 11.91
C ASN A 354 -19.96 -48.15 12.40
N GLN A 355 -19.28 -48.93 11.56
CA GLN A 355 -18.02 -49.61 11.91
C GLN A 355 -16.79 -48.69 11.86
N LEU A 356 -16.89 -47.60 11.08
CA LEU A 356 -15.85 -46.57 10.95
C LEU A 356 -15.78 -45.62 12.14
N PHE A 357 -16.94 -45.29 12.73
CA PHE A 357 -17.02 -44.47 13.93
C PHE A 357 -16.85 -45.31 15.21
N SER A 358 -16.82 -44.65 16.37
CA SER A 358 -16.63 -45.33 17.66
C SER A 358 -17.82 -46.23 18.02
N LEU A 359 -17.59 -47.15 18.97
CA LEU A 359 -18.41 -48.27 19.48
C LEU A 359 -19.92 -48.03 19.75
N PHE A 360 -20.43 -46.80 19.61
CA PHE A 360 -21.70 -46.34 20.19
C PHE A 360 -22.64 -45.70 19.15
N SER A 361 -22.50 -46.04 17.86
CA SER A 361 -23.41 -45.58 16.81
C SER A 361 -24.80 -46.22 16.96
N SER A 362 -25.75 -45.48 17.54
CA SER A 362 -27.13 -45.93 17.73
C SER A 362 -27.84 -46.23 16.39
N ASN A 363 -28.37 -47.44 16.25
CA ASN A 363 -29.19 -47.91 15.13
C ASN A 363 -30.37 -47.03 14.77
N THR A 364 -30.94 -46.30 15.73
CA THR A 364 -31.96 -45.29 15.48
C THR A 364 -31.70 -44.12 16.42
N SER A 365 -31.78 -42.89 15.92
CA SER A 365 -31.71 -41.70 16.76
C SER A 365 -32.72 -40.66 16.30
N VAL A 366 -33.34 -39.98 17.27
CA VAL A 366 -34.17 -38.80 17.07
C VAL A 366 -33.60 -37.70 17.95
N LYS A 367 -33.29 -36.53 17.38
CA LYS A 367 -32.77 -35.37 18.09
C LYS A 367 -33.61 -34.16 17.73
N SER A 368 -33.88 -33.30 18.71
CA SER A 368 -34.58 -32.04 18.49
C SER A 368 -34.05 -30.96 19.42
N GLY A 369 -33.97 -29.75 18.93
CA GLY A 369 -33.51 -28.59 19.68
C GLY A 369 -34.42 -27.40 19.39
N LEU A 370 -34.78 -26.67 20.44
CA LEU A 370 -35.47 -25.40 20.37
C LEU A 370 -34.66 -24.36 21.15
N SER A 371 -34.55 -23.14 20.64
CA SER A 371 -34.10 -21.99 21.42
C SER A 371 -34.95 -20.77 21.10
N LEU A 372 -35.43 -20.11 22.14
CA LEU A 372 -36.32 -18.95 22.12
C LEU A 372 -35.64 -17.80 22.86
N ARG A 373 -35.37 -16.71 22.15
CA ARG A 373 -34.87 -15.47 22.76
C ARG A 373 -36.04 -14.54 23.05
N SER A 374 -36.68 -14.78 24.19
CA SER A 374 -37.88 -14.08 24.66
C SER A 374 -37.63 -12.63 25.13
N GLY A 375 -36.41 -12.10 24.98
CA GLY A 375 -36.11 -10.66 25.14
C GLY A 375 -34.61 -10.31 25.01
N GLU A 376 -34.22 -9.10 25.43
CA GLU A 376 -32.79 -8.79 25.60
C GLU A 376 -32.18 -9.59 26.76
N HIS A 377 -32.98 -9.89 27.79
CA HIS A 377 -32.56 -10.44 29.08
C HIS A 377 -32.74 -11.96 29.23
N PHE A 378 -33.43 -12.64 28.32
CA PHE A 378 -33.87 -14.02 28.53
C PHE A 378 -33.74 -14.86 27.26
N THR A 379 -33.08 -16.00 27.38
CA THR A 379 -33.01 -17.06 26.36
C THR A 379 -33.36 -18.39 27.01
N GLU A 380 -34.33 -19.07 26.44
CA GLU A 380 -34.76 -20.42 26.79
C GLU A 380 -34.25 -21.37 25.71
N SER A 381 -33.77 -22.55 26.08
CA SER A 381 -33.47 -23.63 25.14
C SER A 381 -33.96 -24.96 25.67
N LEU A 382 -34.29 -25.88 24.78
CA LEU A 382 -34.70 -27.25 25.10
C LEU A 382 -34.06 -28.20 24.09
N TYR A 383 -33.22 -29.11 24.57
CA TYR A 383 -32.70 -30.23 23.77
C TYR A 383 -33.40 -31.53 24.18
N TYR A 384 -33.74 -32.36 23.20
CA TYR A 384 -34.21 -33.73 23.40
C TYR A 384 -33.47 -34.67 22.45
N GLN A 385 -33.05 -35.83 22.96
CA GLN A 385 -32.52 -36.93 22.18
C GLN A 385 -33.12 -38.25 22.66
N HIS A 386 -33.61 -39.04 21.71
CA HIS A 386 -33.85 -40.47 21.85
C HIS A 386 -32.85 -41.24 20.99
N SER A 387 -32.37 -42.38 21.50
CA SER A 387 -31.40 -43.24 20.82
C SER A 387 -31.75 -44.70 21.10
N ILE A 388 -31.68 -45.56 20.10
CA ILE A 388 -31.83 -47.02 20.23
C ILE A 388 -30.58 -47.67 19.63
N THR A 389 -29.98 -48.59 20.37
CA THR A 389 -28.78 -49.35 19.98
C THR A 389 -29.09 -50.83 20.06
N ASP A 390 -28.95 -51.57 18.97
CA ASP A 390 -29.11 -53.02 18.95
C ASP A 390 -27.85 -53.71 19.51
N ALA A 391 -28.01 -54.94 20.03
CA ALA A 391 -26.89 -55.70 20.59
C ALA A 391 -25.85 -56.07 19.50
N PHE A 392 -24.62 -55.56 19.65
CA PHE A 392 -23.51 -55.79 18.72
C PHE A 392 -22.15 -55.58 19.39
N ASN A 393 -21.14 -56.32 18.94
CA ASN A 393 -19.71 -56.17 19.30
C ASN A 393 -19.46 -55.91 20.80
N ASN A 394 -19.75 -56.92 21.62
CA ASN A 394 -19.75 -56.94 23.09
C ASN A 394 -20.89 -56.17 23.81
N ILE A 395 -21.76 -55.42 23.12
CA ILE A 395 -23.03 -54.95 23.72
C ILE A 395 -23.97 -56.15 23.84
N ILE A 396 -24.34 -56.52 25.08
CA ILE A 396 -25.05 -57.77 25.41
C ILE A 396 -26.56 -57.65 25.21
N HIS A 397 -27.13 -56.48 25.47
CA HIS A 397 -28.57 -56.23 25.45
C HIS A 397 -28.92 -55.02 24.55
N PRO A 398 -29.93 -55.13 23.67
CA PRO A 398 -30.44 -53.98 22.94
C PRO A 398 -31.03 -52.97 23.94
N GLY A 399 -30.88 -51.68 23.66
CA GLY A 399 -31.13 -50.63 24.64
C GLY A 399 -31.64 -49.32 24.06
N SER A 400 -32.32 -48.54 24.89
CA SER A 400 -32.76 -47.17 24.59
C SER A 400 -32.04 -46.16 25.50
N SER A 401 -31.92 -44.93 25.02
CA SER A 401 -31.30 -43.83 25.75
C SER A 401 -31.97 -42.50 25.42
N ASP A 402 -32.58 -41.92 26.44
CA ASP A 402 -33.36 -40.69 26.41
C ASP A 402 -32.65 -39.59 27.20
N TYR A 403 -32.42 -38.44 26.58
CA TYR A 403 -31.89 -37.22 27.21
C TYR A 403 -32.84 -36.05 26.98
N LEU A 404 -33.13 -35.31 28.04
CA LEU A 404 -33.93 -34.07 27.98
C LEU A 404 -33.21 -32.98 28.77
N SER A 405 -32.82 -31.90 28.10
CA SER A 405 -32.02 -30.82 28.67
C SER A 405 -32.61 -29.43 28.38
N PRO A 406 -33.55 -28.95 29.20
CA PRO A 406 -33.89 -27.53 29.27
C PRO A 406 -32.73 -26.68 29.84
N VAL A 407 -32.49 -25.54 29.21
CA VAL A 407 -31.50 -24.52 29.60
C VAL A 407 -32.19 -23.16 29.65
N VAL A 408 -31.90 -22.38 30.68
CA VAL A 408 -32.38 -21.00 30.84
C VAL A 408 -31.19 -20.09 31.10
N ILE A 409 -31.06 -19.04 30.28
CA ILE A 409 -30.05 -17.98 30.45
C ILE A 409 -30.79 -16.69 30.77
N TYR A 410 -30.60 -16.18 31.99
CA TYR A 410 -31.16 -14.93 32.47
C TYR A 410 -30.06 -13.90 32.74
N ARG A 411 -30.01 -12.87 31.89
CA ARG A 411 -29.13 -11.71 32.04
C ARG A 411 -29.74 -10.72 33.01
N ILE A 412 -29.49 -10.91 34.31
CA ILE A 412 -30.00 -10.08 35.40
C ILE A 412 -29.65 -8.60 35.17
N THR A 413 -28.42 -8.30 34.75
CA THR A 413 -27.97 -6.95 34.40
C THR A 413 -26.97 -6.99 33.24
N ARG A 414 -26.51 -5.83 32.75
CA ARG A 414 -25.40 -5.80 31.76
C ARG A 414 -24.10 -6.46 32.28
N ALA A 415 -23.93 -6.59 33.60
CA ALA A 415 -22.77 -7.16 34.25
C ALA A 415 -23.01 -8.54 34.91
N GLN A 416 -24.24 -9.05 34.90
CA GLN A 416 -24.60 -10.32 35.56
C GLN A 416 -25.40 -11.21 34.63
N ASP A 417 -24.86 -12.41 34.37
CA ASP A 417 -25.49 -13.48 33.60
C ASP A 417 -25.64 -14.70 34.51
N LEU A 418 -26.84 -15.28 34.56
CA LEU A 418 -27.14 -16.52 35.27
C LEU A 418 -27.60 -17.57 34.26
N MET A 419 -26.95 -18.73 34.24
CA MET A 419 -27.35 -19.89 33.45
C MET A 419 -27.77 -21.02 34.38
N PHE A 420 -28.91 -21.63 34.07
CA PHE A 420 -29.42 -22.83 34.72
C PHE A 420 -29.72 -23.88 33.66
N THR A 421 -29.11 -25.05 33.78
CA THR A 421 -29.39 -26.24 32.98
C THR A 421 -29.93 -27.32 33.90
N TYR A 422 -30.98 -28.00 33.47
CA TYR A 422 -31.39 -29.27 34.05
C TYR A 422 -31.28 -30.34 32.98
N THR A 423 -30.62 -31.46 33.29
CA THR A 423 -30.50 -32.61 32.38
C THR A 423 -31.13 -33.84 33.03
N TYR A 424 -32.20 -34.34 32.43
CA TYR A 424 -32.74 -35.66 32.68
C TYR A 424 -32.11 -36.67 31.70
N SER A 425 -31.77 -37.85 32.21
CA SER A 425 -31.25 -38.97 31.42
C SER A 425 -31.93 -40.27 31.85
N HIS A 426 -32.31 -41.12 30.89
CA HIS A 426 -32.90 -42.43 31.15
C HIS A 426 -32.40 -43.45 30.13
N ASN A 427 -31.76 -44.51 30.60
CA ASN A 427 -31.10 -45.49 29.75
C ASN A 427 -31.53 -46.91 30.12
N THR A 428 -31.64 -47.77 29.11
CA THR A 428 -32.01 -49.18 29.23
C THR A 428 -31.07 -50.04 28.37
N GLY A 429 -30.84 -51.31 28.74
CA GLY A 429 -30.00 -52.21 27.97
C GLY A 429 -28.50 -51.88 28.06
N GLY A 430 -27.76 -52.16 26.98
CA GLY A 430 -26.31 -52.03 26.95
C GLY A 430 -25.62 -53.29 27.49
N PHE A 431 -24.91 -53.16 28.60
CA PHE A 431 -24.47 -54.32 29.40
C PHE A 431 -25.53 -54.73 30.43
N ALA A 432 -26.37 -53.81 30.90
CA ALA A 432 -27.30 -54.04 31.99
C ALA A 432 -28.72 -54.36 31.50
N ASN A 433 -29.38 -55.35 32.12
CA ASN A 433 -30.81 -55.63 31.92
C ASN A 433 -31.71 -54.83 32.87
N GLN A 434 -31.19 -53.78 33.50
CA GLN A 434 -31.93 -52.84 34.34
C GLN A 434 -31.95 -51.47 33.69
N ALA A 435 -32.97 -50.66 34.03
CA ALA A 435 -33.07 -49.28 33.57
C ALA A 435 -32.46 -48.34 34.61
N SER A 436 -31.71 -47.33 34.15
CA SER A 436 -31.12 -46.30 35.01
C SER A 436 -31.73 -44.93 34.72
N THR A 437 -31.75 -44.04 35.72
CA THR A 437 -32.20 -42.66 35.62
C THR A 437 -31.20 -41.72 36.28
N GLY A 438 -30.99 -40.55 35.67
CA GLY A 438 -30.12 -39.49 36.17
C GLY A 438 -30.81 -38.15 36.06
N ASN A 439 -30.66 -37.34 37.10
CA ASN A 439 -31.19 -35.98 37.19
C ASN A 439 -30.02 -35.09 37.61
N ARG A 440 -29.60 -34.17 36.76
CA ARG A 440 -28.48 -33.25 36.98
C ARG A 440 -28.93 -31.80 36.86
N PHE A 441 -28.43 -30.97 37.75
CA PHE A 441 -28.60 -29.52 37.75
C PHE A 441 -27.23 -28.86 37.63
N ASP A 442 -27.04 -28.03 36.61
CA ASP A 442 -25.84 -27.21 36.42
C ASP A 442 -26.27 -25.74 36.51
N THR A 443 -25.70 -24.99 37.45
CA THR A 443 -25.94 -23.55 37.63
C THR A 443 -24.61 -22.80 37.54
N ASN A 444 -24.51 -21.85 36.61
CA ASN A 444 -23.37 -20.93 36.53
C ASN A 444 -23.88 -19.49 36.73
N TRP A 445 -23.27 -18.78 37.67
CA TRP A 445 -23.49 -17.35 37.87
C TRP A 445 -22.20 -16.58 37.61
N ARG A 446 -22.23 -15.72 36.58
CA ARG A 446 -21.10 -14.88 36.18
C ARG A 446 -21.38 -13.42 36.50
N TYR A 447 -20.45 -12.79 37.21
CA TYR A 447 -20.54 -11.39 37.63
C TYR A 447 -19.28 -10.57 37.28
N GLN A 448 -19.44 -9.64 36.35
CA GLN A 448 -18.43 -8.66 35.96
C GLN A 448 -18.41 -7.47 36.93
N LEU A 449 -17.77 -7.64 38.09
CA LEU A 449 -17.64 -6.66 39.18
C LEU A 449 -17.06 -5.31 38.71
N ALA A 450 -16.10 -5.33 37.78
CA ALA A 450 -15.52 -4.14 37.15
C ALA A 450 -15.00 -4.50 35.74
N PRO A 451 -14.64 -3.54 34.87
CA PRO A 451 -14.25 -3.83 33.47
C PRO A 451 -13.08 -4.82 33.27
N GLN A 452 -12.28 -5.07 34.30
CA GLN A 452 -11.20 -6.07 34.29
C GLN A 452 -11.30 -7.08 35.46
N MET A 453 -12.38 -7.03 36.25
CA MET A 453 -12.61 -7.92 37.40
C MET A 453 -13.89 -8.72 37.19
N SER A 454 -13.80 -10.05 37.24
CA SER A 454 -14.92 -10.95 37.05
C SER A 454 -14.87 -12.13 38.00
N ASN A 455 -16.04 -12.47 38.54
CA ASN A 455 -16.30 -13.70 39.25
C ASN A 455 -17.16 -14.64 38.38
N ASP A 456 -16.89 -15.94 38.45
CA ASP A 456 -17.62 -16.99 37.74
C ASP A 456 -17.73 -18.19 38.69
N ALA A 457 -18.95 -18.41 39.19
CA ALA A 457 -19.28 -19.39 40.22
C ALA A 457 -20.21 -20.46 39.67
N GLU A 458 -19.85 -21.73 39.86
CA GLU A 458 -20.45 -22.88 39.21
C GLU A 458 -20.81 -23.95 40.25
N LEU A 459 -22.06 -24.42 40.19
CA LEU A 459 -22.60 -25.45 41.06
C LEU A 459 -23.28 -26.54 40.22
N ILE A 460 -22.79 -27.76 40.36
CA ILE A 460 -23.24 -28.96 39.65
C ILE A 460 -23.71 -29.95 40.71
N ILE A 461 -24.94 -30.47 40.58
CA ILE A 461 -25.50 -31.47 41.50
C ILE A 461 -26.29 -32.53 40.73
N GLY A 462 -25.96 -33.80 40.94
CA GLY A 462 -26.72 -34.96 40.48
C GLY A 462 -26.00 -35.78 39.39
N SER A 463 -26.70 -36.72 38.78
CA SER A 463 -26.14 -37.69 37.84
C SER A 463 -26.64 -37.52 36.41
N VAL A 464 -25.75 -37.79 35.46
CA VAL A 464 -26.11 -38.14 34.08
C VAL A 464 -25.72 -39.59 33.86
N GLN A 465 -26.64 -40.37 33.30
CA GLN A 465 -26.43 -41.78 33.03
C GLN A 465 -25.80 -41.98 31.63
N ASP A 466 -24.87 -42.92 31.55
CA ASP A 466 -24.23 -43.43 30.34
C ASP A 466 -25.16 -44.48 29.65
N PRO A 467 -25.32 -44.52 28.31
CA PRO A 467 -26.24 -45.48 27.66
C PRO A 467 -25.90 -46.95 27.93
N LEU A 468 -24.63 -47.23 28.22
CA LEU A 468 -24.12 -48.54 28.59
C LEU A 468 -24.04 -48.77 30.10
N GLN A 469 -24.39 -47.76 30.90
CA GLN A 469 -24.36 -47.73 32.36
C GLN A 469 -22.97 -48.01 32.98
N LEU A 470 -21.91 -47.94 32.17
CA LEU A 470 -20.53 -48.11 32.63
C LEU A 470 -20.08 -46.84 33.35
N ASN A 471 -20.14 -45.70 32.67
CA ASN A 471 -19.54 -44.42 33.10
C ASN A 471 -20.56 -43.47 33.76
N SER A 472 -21.60 -44.02 34.38
CA SER A 472 -22.58 -43.23 35.13
C SER A 472 -21.99 -42.77 36.47
N GLU A 473 -22.03 -41.46 36.75
CA GLU A 473 -21.54 -40.88 38.00
C GLU A 473 -22.58 -39.92 38.61
N ASP A 474 -22.79 -39.96 39.93
CA ASP A 474 -23.34 -38.79 40.64
C ASP A 474 -22.21 -37.77 40.85
N GLU A 475 -22.41 -36.53 40.42
CA GLU A 475 -21.47 -35.43 40.61
C GLU A 475 -22.02 -34.37 41.58
N PHE A 476 -21.21 -33.98 42.55
CA PHE A 476 -21.33 -32.70 43.24
C PHE A 476 -20.05 -31.91 42.97
N THR A 477 -20.13 -30.84 42.18
CA THR A 477 -19.00 -29.92 41.96
C THR A 477 -19.42 -28.51 42.35
N LEU A 478 -18.69 -27.93 43.30
CA LEU A 478 -18.73 -26.50 43.61
C LEU A 478 -17.41 -25.88 43.14
N ARG A 479 -17.49 -24.82 42.35
CA ARG A 479 -16.34 -24.11 41.80
C ARG A 479 -16.57 -22.61 41.89
N ASP A 480 -15.53 -21.89 42.25
CA ASP A 480 -15.52 -20.43 42.29
C ASP A 480 -14.22 -19.93 41.67
N SER A 481 -14.30 -18.99 40.74
CA SER A 481 -13.14 -18.40 40.08
C SER A 481 -13.21 -16.88 40.02
N PHE A 482 -12.09 -16.24 40.28
CA PHE A 482 -11.97 -14.80 40.44
C PHE A 482 -10.77 -14.27 39.65
N SER A 483 -11.04 -13.47 38.63
CA SER A 483 -10.04 -12.82 37.78
C SER A 483 -9.98 -11.33 38.09
N PHE A 484 -8.77 -10.78 38.21
CA PHE A 484 -8.52 -9.39 38.59
C PHE A 484 -7.23 -8.83 37.97
N PRO A 485 -7.15 -7.51 37.71
CA PRO A 485 -5.96 -6.90 37.13
C PRO A 485 -4.87 -6.71 38.18
N VAL A 486 -3.62 -6.75 37.74
CA VAL A 486 -2.41 -6.48 38.53
C VAL A 486 -1.43 -5.65 37.69
N LYS A 487 -0.35 -5.15 38.30
CA LYS A 487 0.61 -4.29 37.56
C LYS A 487 1.28 -5.07 36.42
N GLY A 488 0.90 -4.74 35.19
CA GLY A 488 1.43 -5.36 33.97
C GLY A 488 0.76 -6.68 33.57
N GLY A 489 -0.39 -7.04 34.13
CA GLY A 489 -1.04 -8.31 33.80
C GLY A 489 -2.39 -8.52 34.47
N ASN A 490 -2.96 -9.72 34.33
CA ASN A 490 -4.09 -10.19 35.12
C ASN A 490 -3.68 -11.42 35.95
N MET A 491 -4.34 -11.59 37.09
CA MET A 491 -4.32 -12.81 37.90
C MET A 491 -5.68 -13.49 37.83
N LEU A 492 -5.68 -14.81 37.99
CA LEU A 492 -6.85 -15.62 38.27
C LEU A 492 -6.55 -16.51 39.47
N ALA A 493 -7.41 -16.46 40.48
CA ALA A 493 -7.43 -17.37 41.61
C ALA A 493 -8.76 -18.14 41.60
N ALA A 494 -8.73 -19.42 41.96
CA ALA A 494 -9.93 -20.26 41.93
C ALA A 494 -9.88 -21.39 42.97
N PHE A 495 -11.07 -21.79 43.40
CA PHE A 495 -11.34 -22.94 44.26
C PHE A 495 -12.25 -23.91 43.51
N GLN A 496 -12.01 -25.21 43.67
CA GLN A 496 -12.91 -26.26 43.19
C GLN A 496 -12.96 -27.38 44.22
N HIS A 497 -14.18 -27.81 44.57
CA HIS A 497 -14.43 -29.05 45.29
C HIS A 497 -15.37 -29.92 44.46
N THR A 498 -14.84 -31.04 43.99
CA THR A 498 -15.59 -32.05 43.23
C THR A 498 -15.66 -33.32 44.06
N ARG A 499 -16.86 -33.87 44.23
CA ARG A 499 -17.12 -35.20 44.79
C ARG A 499 -17.87 -36.00 43.73
N ARG A 500 -17.32 -37.14 43.34
CA ARG A 500 -17.93 -38.04 42.34
C ARG A 500 -18.18 -39.40 42.95
N ASN A 501 -19.38 -39.93 42.74
CA ASN A 501 -19.74 -41.30 43.07
C ASN A 501 -19.96 -42.06 41.75
N PRO A 502 -18.91 -42.65 41.16
CA PRO A 502 -19.02 -43.43 39.94
C PRO A 502 -19.78 -44.74 40.17
N SER A 503 -20.27 -45.35 39.08
CA SER A 503 -21.04 -46.61 39.14
C SER A 503 -20.23 -47.74 39.80
N LEU A 504 -20.91 -48.70 40.44
CA LEU A 504 -20.21 -49.84 41.06
C LEU A 504 -19.49 -50.70 40.00
N VAL A 505 -19.98 -50.70 38.74
CA VAL A 505 -19.27 -51.30 37.59
C VAL A 505 -17.96 -50.55 37.32
N GLN A 506 -17.99 -49.22 37.27
CA GLN A 506 -16.80 -48.38 37.05
C GLN A 506 -15.77 -48.55 38.17
N LYS A 507 -16.21 -48.59 39.45
CA LYS A 507 -15.34 -48.83 40.61
C LYS A 507 -14.65 -50.19 40.54
N ILE A 508 -15.40 -51.27 40.26
CA ILE A 508 -14.82 -52.61 40.10
C ILE A 508 -13.91 -52.69 38.87
N ASN A 509 -14.22 -51.97 37.79
CA ASN A 509 -13.34 -51.90 36.62
C ASN A 509 -12.01 -51.19 36.92
N SER A 510 -12.02 -50.11 37.71
CA SER A 510 -10.78 -49.45 38.17
C SER A 510 -9.99 -50.29 39.19
N GLU A 511 -10.66 -51.12 39.98
CA GLU A 511 -10.07 -51.96 41.04
C GLU A 511 -10.06 -53.46 40.67
N LEU A 512 -10.02 -53.77 39.37
CA LEU A 512 -10.12 -55.13 38.82
C LEU A 512 -9.09 -56.09 39.43
N GLY A 513 -7.91 -55.58 39.81
CA GLY A 513 -6.84 -56.31 40.48
C GLY A 513 -7.17 -56.80 41.90
N LEU A 514 -8.24 -56.30 42.54
CA LEU A 514 -8.72 -56.77 43.84
C LEU A 514 -9.60 -58.02 43.75
N LEU A 515 -10.17 -58.30 42.56
CA LEU A 515 -10.90 -59.54 42.29
C LEU A 515 -9.93 -60.71 42.04
N SER A 516 -10.34 -61.93 42.40
CA SER A 516 -9.59 -63.13 42.02
C SER A 516 -9.68 -63.36 40.50
N PRO A 517 -8.70 -64.03 39.85
CA PRO A 517 -8.70 -64.23 38.39
C PRO A 517 -9.98 -64.89 37.82
N ALA A 518 -10.66 -65.73 38.62
CA ALA A 518 -11.95 -66.29 38.24
C ALA A 518 -13.07 -65.24 38.27
N LEU A 519 -13.12 -64.37 39.29
CA LEU A 519 -14.09 -63.28 39.39
C LEU A 519 -13.81 -62.18 38.36
N GLN A 520 -12.54 -61.89 38.06
CA GLN A 520 -12.12 -61.03 36.94
C GLN A 520 -12.68 -61.54 35.61
N ALA A 521 -12.52 -62.83 35.32
CA ALA A 521 -13.03 -63.43 34.08
C ALA A 521 -14.56 -63.39 33.97
N VAL A 522 -15.29 -63.51 35.07
CA VAL A 522 -16.77 -63.37 35.07
C VAL A 522 -17.20 -61.90 34.92
N PHE A 523 -16.55 -60.97 35.63
CA PHE A 523 -16.82 -59.53 35.49
C PHE A 523 -16.51 -59.02 34.07
N LEU A 524 -15.43 -59.49 33.45
CA LEU A 524 -15.07 -59.14 32.07
C LEU A 524 -15.98 -59.79 31.01
N ALA A 525 -16.77 -60.80 31.37
CA ALA A 525 -17.75 -61.43 30.49
C ALA A 525 -19.12 -60.73 30.55
N ASP A 526 -19.57 -60.33 31.74
CA ASP A 526 -20.74 -59.48 31.94
C ASP A 526 -20.57 -58.59 33.20
N PRO A 527 -20.11 -57.33 33.02
CA PRO A 527 -19.84 -56.42 34.13
C PRO A 527 -21.10 -56.07 34.94
N ALA A 528 -22.27 -56.05 34.31
CA ALA A 528 -23.51 -55.58 34.94
C ALA A 528 -24.26 -56.73 35.65
N ALA A 529 -24.33 -57.92 35.05
CA ALA A 529 -24.87 -59.09 35.72
C ALA A 529 -23.99 -59.54 36.90
N PHE A 530 -22.68 -59.28 36.86
CA PHE A 530 -21.79 -59.47 38.02
C PHE A 530 -22.23 -58.61 39.22
N ILE A 531 -22.57 -57.33 39.00
CA ILE A 531 -23.08 -56.42 40.05
C ILE A 531 -24.49 -56.81 40.51
N ALA A 532 -25.35 -57.28 39.60
CA ALA A 532 -26.72 -57.68 39.92
C ALA A 532 -26.81 -59.01 40.69
N ASN A 533 -25.71 -59.78 40.76
CA ASN A 533 -25.67 -61.08 41.42
C ASN A 533 -25.24 -60.97 42.89
N ASN A 534 -25.96 -61.63 43.80
CA ASN A 534 -25.70 -61.63 45.25
C ASN A 534 -24.39 -62.35 45.67
N ASN A 535 -23.56 -62.76 44.72
CA ASN A 535 -22.27 -63.41 44.95
C ASN A 535 -21.10 -62.43 45.21
N VAL A 536 -21.31 -61.12 45.08
CA VAL A 536 -20.33 -60.11 45.55
C VAL A 536 -20.37 -60.05 47.09
N PRO A 537 -19.27 -60.33 47.81
CA PRO A 537 -19.28 -60.31 49.27
C PRO A 537 -19.69 -58.94 49.84
N PRO A 538 -20.54 -58.88 50.89
CA PRO A 538 -20.99 -57.62 51.48
C PRO A 538 -19.84 -56.69 51.90
N GLU A 539 -18.71 -57.26 52.32
CA GLU A 539 -17.50 -56.55 52.73
C GLU A 539 -16.82 -55.86 51.54
N VAL A 540 -16.76 -56.54 50.38
CA VAL A 540 -16.20 -55.97 49.14
C VAL A 540 -17.10 -54.83 48.64
N ARG A 541 -18.43 -55.03 48.69
CA ARG A 541 -19.39 -53.98 48.34
C ARG A 541 -19.26 -52.75 49.25
N ALA A 542 -19.17 -52.95 50.57
CA ALA A 542 -18.98 -51.86 51.53
C ALA A 542 -17.64 -51.11 51.35
N LEU A 543 -16.55 -51.80 50.97
CA LEU A 543 -15.26 -51.17 50.67
C LEU A 543 -15.33 -50.30 49.40
N LEU A 544 -16.03 -50.75 48.36
CA LEU A 544 -16.22 -49.99 47.11
C LEU A 544 -17.23 -48.83 47.29
N ASP A 545 -18.25 -49.01 48.12
CA ASP A 545 -19.18 -47.93 48.49
C ASP A 545 -18.48 -46.85 49.34
N ALA A 546 -17.45 -47.21 50.12
CA ALA A 546 -16.58 -46.25 50.81
C ALA A 546 -15.62 -45.50 49.87
N GLN A 547 -15.29 -46.05 48.70
CA GLN A 547 -14.54 -45.34 47.65
C GLN A 547 -15.43 -44.34 46.92
N VAL A 548 -15.59 -43.16 47.50
CA VAL A 548 -16.18 -41.98 46.85
C VAL A 548 -15.09 -40.92 46.68
N PRO A 549 -14.43 -40.82 45.50
CA PRO A 549 -13.40 -39.81 45.27
C PRO A 549 -13.95 -38.40 45.48
N PHE A 550 -13.28 -37.64 46.34
CA PHE A 550 -13.44 -36.20 46.41
C PHE A 550 -12.09 -35.49 46.24
N ASP A 551 -12.07 -34.53 45.32
CA ASP A 551 -10.94 -33.71 44.96
C ASP A 551 -11.23 -32.26 45.34
N THR A 552 -10.43 -31.73 46.26
CA THR A 552 -10.45 -30.31 46.61
C THR A 552 -9.18 -29.67 46.08
N SER A 553 -9.31 -28.60 45.30
CA SER A 553 -8.17 -27.88 44.75
C SER A 553 -8.31 -26.36 44.90
N VAL A 554 -7.17 -25.71 45.11
CA VAL A 554 -7.00 -24.27 44.96
C VAL A 554 -5.95 -24.06 43.89
N PHE A 555 -6.20 -23.17 42.93
CA PHE A 555 -5.20 -22.79 41.94
C PHE A 555 -5.12 -21.29 41.74
N ALA A 556 -3.92 -20.83 41.39
CA ALA A 556 -3.62 -19.45 41.07
C ALA A 556 -2.73 -19.41 39.82
N SER A 557 -3.05 -18.54 38.88
CA SER A 557 -2.22 -18.27 37.71
C SER A 557 -2.25 -16.80 37.34
N GLY A 558 -1.27 -16.35 36.56
CA GLY A 558 -1.23 -14.99 36.05
C GLY A 558 -0.76 -14.94 34.60
N GLN A 559 -0.89 -13.76 33.99
CA GLN A 559 -0.37 -13.46 32.65
C GLN A 559 0.23 -12.05 32.65
N PHE A 560 1.56 -11.96 32.64
CA PHE A 560 2.31 -10.72 32.85
C PHE A 560 3.09 -10.32 31.60
N HIS A 561 2.96 -9.05 31.21
CA HIS A 561 3.68 -8.38 30.14
C HIS A 561 4.82 -7.55 30.74
N LEU A 562 6.00 -8.16 30.83
CA LEU A 562 7.20 -7.57 31.43
C LEU A 562 7.92 -6.72 30.38
N GLY A 563 7.38 -5.52 30.16
CA GLY A 563 7.80 -4.62 29.09
C GLY A 563 7.24 -5.04 27.73
N ARG A 564 8.00 -4.85 26.66
CA ARG A 564 7.54 -5.06 25.26
C ARG A 564 7.94 -6.41 24.64
N LYS A 565 8.67 -7.27 25.36
CA LYS A 565 9.31 -8.48 24.80
C LYS A 565 9.16 -9.74 25.63
N LEU A 566 8.90 -9.63 26.93
CA LEU A 566 8.82 -10.76 27.84
C LEU A 566 7.38 -10.95 28.30
N PHE A 567 6.86 -12.14 28.06
CA PHE A 567 5.54 -12.59 28.49
C PHE A 567 5.76 -13.74 29.46
N LEU A 568 5.22 -13.65 30.67
CA LEU A 568 5.39 -14.65 31.73
C LEU A 568 4.03 -15.03 32.30
N SER A 569 3.71 -16.32 32.28
CA SER A 569 2.47 -16.87 32.83
C SER A 569 2.81 -17.91 33.90
N PRO A 570 3.00 -17.49 35.18
CA PRO A 570 3.24 -18.42 36.28
C PRO A 570 1.94 -19.15 36.65
N ASN A 571 2.07 -20.37 37.17
CA ASN A 571 0.94 -21.13 37.68
C ASN A 571 1.32 -21.92 38.94
N PHE A 572 0.32 -22.10 39.80
CA PHE A 572 0.39 -22.85 41.04
C PHE A 572 -0.96 -23.55 41.26
N SER A 573 -0.93 -24.78 41.73
CA SER A 573 -2.11 -25.38 42.37
C SER A 573 -1.71 -26.27 43.54
N LEU A 574 -2.66 -26.44 44.44
CA LEU A 574 -2.62 -27.45 45.49
C LEU A 574 -3.94 -28.21 45.43
N ALA A 575 -3.88 -29.48 45.01
CA ALA A 575 -5.02 -30.39 45.08
C ALA A 575 -4.83 -31.42 46.20
N ARG A 576 -5.95 -31.88 46.73
CA ARG A 576 -6.09 -33.01 47.65
C ARG A 576 -7.20 -33.90 47.13
N GLY A 577 -6.83 -35.06 46.58
CA GLY A 577 -7.76 -36.15 46.29
C GLY A 577 -7.89 -37.08 47.49
N SER A 578 -9.05 -37.72 47.65
CA SER A 578 -9.30 -38.66 48.73
C SER A 578 -10.33 -39.72 48.34
N SER A 579 -9.96 -41.00 48.46
CA SER A 579 -10.76 -42.17 48.09
C SER A 579 -11.54 -42.78 49.27
N GLY A 580 -11.84 -41.96 50.29
CA GLY A 580 -12.39 -42.40 51.58
C GLY A 580 -11.38 -43.11 52.48
N THR A 581 -10.65 -44.10 51.94
CA THR A 581 -9.61 -44.87 52.64
C THR A 581 -8.21 -44.27 52.52
N SER A 582 -7.91 -43.59 51.41
CA SER A 582 -6.62 -42.94 51.17
C SER A 582 -6.81 -41.45 50.90
N ALA A 583 -5.75 -40.66 51.15
CA ALA A 583 -5.65 -39.30 50.65
C ALA A 583 -4.33 -39.11 49.90
N THR A 584 -4.36 -38.27 48.86
CA THR A 584 -3.22 -37.92 48.03
C THR A 584 -3.18 -36.41 47.84
N TRP A 585 -2.04 -35.79 48.16
CA TRP A 585 -1.78 -34.37 47.94
C TRP A 585 -0.93 -34.16 46.70
N THR A 586 -1.36 -33.23 45.84
CA THR A 586 -0.72 -32.89 44.57
C THR A 586 -0.49 -31.38 44.46
N PRO A 587 0.55 -30.84 45.13
CA PRO A 587 1.05 -29.50 44.81
C PRO A 587 1.73 -29.48 43.44
N PHE A 588 1.54 -28.37 42.74
CA PHE A 588 2.08 -28.10 41.41
C PHE A 588 2.60 -26.66 41.35
N VAL A 589 3.79 -26.49 40.78
CA VAL A 589 4.41 -25.18 40.52
C VAL A 589 4.94 -25.18 39.09
N GLY A 590 4.69 -24.10 38.36
CA GLY A 590 5.20 -23.95 37.00
C GLY A 590 5.16 -22.53 36.45
N TYR A 591 5.62 -22.41 35.21
CA TYR A 591 5.49 -21.21 34.40
C TYR A 591 5.50 -21.55 32.91
N ASN A 592 4.95 -20.65 32.10
CA ASN A 592 5.25 -20.53 30.68
C ASN A 592 5.85 -19.15 30.41
N LEU A 593 6.91 -19.08 29.61
CA LEU A 593 7.69 -17.88 29.31
C LEU A 593 7.85 -17.78 27.79
N ILE A 594 7.60 -16.58 27.25
CA ILE A 594 7.87 -16.25 25.84
C ILE A 594 8.71 -14.97 25.81
N TYR A 595 9.85 -15.01 25.12
CA TYR A 595 10.75 -13.87 24.96
C TYR A 595 11.04 -13.55 23.50
N GLU A 596 10.66 -12.34 23.07
CA GLU A 596 10.86 -11.85 21.70
C GLU A 596 12.28 -11.30 21.50
N LEU A 597 13.21 -12.20 21.16
CA LEU A 597 14.58 -11.86 20.77
C LEU A 597 14.58 -10.85 19.62
N THR A 598 13.79 -11.11 18.57
CA THR A 598 13.50 -10.17 17.47
C THR A 598 12.03 -10.28 17.06
N PRO A 599 11.47 -9.36 16.25
CA PRO A 599 10.09 -9.47 15.74
C PRO A 599 9.79 -10.74 14.92
N THR A 600 10.81 -11.54 14.60
CA THR A 600 10.66 -12.82 13.88
C THR A 600 11.24 -14.02 14.64
N LEU A 601 11.83 -13.84 15.82
CA LEU A 601 12.45 -14.92 16.59
C LEU A 601 12.01 -14.85 18.05
N ARG A 602 11.32 -15.90 18.50
CA ARG A 602 10.88 -16.10 19.89
C ARG A 602 11.64 -17.25 20.53
N LEU A 603 12.00 -17.07 21.79
CA LEU A 603 12.36 -18.13 22.72
C LEU A 603 11.12 -18.45 23.56
N ASN A 604 10.70 -19.71 23.56
CA ASN A 604 9.67 -20.25 24.44
C ASN A 604 10.36 -21.09 25.52
N SER A 605 9.88 -21.05 26.76
CA SER A 605 10.31 -21.99 27.81
C SER A 605 9.19 -22.23 28.81
N GLY A 606 9.04 -23.48 29.25
CA GLY A 606 8.07 -23.85 30.26
C GLY A 606 8.70 -24.70 31.36
N LEU A 607 8.15 -24.60 32.56
CA LEU A 607 8.42 -25.52 33.66
C LEU A 607 7.08 -25.99 34.22
N SER A 608 6.97 -27.29 34.43
CA SER A 608 5.90 -27.95 35.18
C SER A 608 6.56 -28.88 36.19
N ASN A 609 6.24 -28.71 37.47
CA ASN A 609 6.78 -29.50 38.55
C ASN A 609 5.63 -29.95 39.45
N VAL A 610 5.31 -31.23 39.40
CA VAL A 610 4.23 -31.87 40.16
C VAL A 610 4.89 -32.80 41.18
N TRP A 611 4.45 -32.70 42.43
CA TRP A 611 4.76 -33.69 43.46
C TRP A 611 3.48 -34.41 43.82
N THR A 612 3.56 -35.71 44.10
CA THR A 612 2.43 -36.54 44.52
C THR A 612 2.80 -37.22 45.83
N PHE A 613 2.10 -36.88 46.90
CA PHE A 613 2.28 -37.46 48.23
C PHE A 613 1.05 -38.30 48.56
N ASN A 614 1.21 -39.62 48.71
CA ASN A 614 0.13 -40.53 49.06
C ASN A 614 0.30 -41.02 50.51
N ASP A 615 -0.74 -40.85 51.32
CA ASP A 615 -0.69 -41.10 52.76
C ASP A 615 -0.51 -42.59 53.11
N HIS A 616 -0.79 -43.54 52.20
CA HIS A 616 -0.55 -44.98 52.40
C HIS A 616 0.85 -45.44 52.02
N THR A 617 1.44 -44.92 50.94
CA THR A 617 2.77 -45.38 50.49
C THR A 617 3.90 -44.65 51.19
N HIS A 618 3.61 -43.49 51.81
CA HIS A 618 4.57 -42.53 52.35
C HIS A 618 5.67 -42.09 51.35
N ALA A 619 5.48 -42.38 50.07
CA ALA A 619 6.45 -42.14 49.01
C ALA A 619 6.08 -40.87 48.24
N ALA A 620 6.92 -39.84 48.36
CA ALA A 620 6.82 -38.63 47.57
C ALA A 620 7.30 -38.90 46.13
N GLN A 621 6.37 -39.04 45.19
CA GLN A 621 6.70 -39.07 43.77
C GLN A 621 6.89 -37.64 43.25
N ARG A 622 7.80 -37.47 42.29
CA ARG A 622 8.04 -36.17 41.65
C ARG A 622 8.15 -36.34 40.14
N THR A 623 7.40 -35.50 39.44
CA THR A 623 7.41 -35.37 37.99
C THR A 623 7.78 -33.94 37.62
N THR A 624 8.83 -33.76 36.82
CA THR A 624 9.25 -32.46 36.30
C THR A 624 9.31 -32.50 34.78
N LEU A 625 8.54 -31.65 34.12
CA LEU A 625 8.66 -31.36 32.70
C LEU A 625 9.25 -29.95 32.54
N PHE A 626 10.49 -29.87 32.05
CA PHE A 626 11.09 -28.61 31.60
C PHE A 626 11.10 -28.58 30.08
N SER A 627 10.79 -27.44 29.48
CA SER A 627 10.85 -27.25 28.04
C SER A 627 11.53 -25.93 27.68
N PHE A 628 12.24 -25.94 26.56
CA PHE A 628 12.78 -24.74 25.94
C PHE A 628 12.86 -24.93 24.43
N GLY A 629 12.57 -23.87 23.67
CA GLY A 629 12.52 -23.96 22.21
C GLY A 629 12.57 -22.62 21.53
N PHE A 630 13.01 -22.62 20.28
CA PHE A 630 13.02 -21.43 19.43
C PHE A 630 11.96 -21.55 18.35
N GLN A 631 11.29 -20.44 18.06
CA GLN A 631 10.35 -20.33 16.94
C GLN A 631 10.76 -19.14 16.08
N LYS A 632 11.14 -19.42 14.83
CA LYS A 632 11.52 -18.44 13.81
C LYS A 632 10.37 -18.31 12.81
N SER A 633 9.70 -17.16 12.78
CA SER A 633 8.84 -16.80 11.66
C SER A 633 9.68 -16.29 10.49
N PHE A 634 9.18 -16.46 9.27
CA PHE A 634 9.82 -16.02 8.05
C PHE A 634 8.81 -15.52 7.02
N SER A 635 9.28 -14.60 6.17
CA SER A 635 8.64 -14.21 4.92
C SER A 635 9.73 -14.23 3.84
N VAL A 636 9.48 -14.96 2.76
CA VAL A 636 10.40 -15.14 1.63
C VAL A 636 9.64 -15.03 0.31
N MET A 637 10.34 -14.83 -0.80
CA MET A 637 9.70 -14.91 -2.12
C MET A 637 9.12 -16.31 -2.35
N PRO A 638 7.92 -16.46 -2.96
CA PRO A 638 7.31 -17.76 -3.19
C PRO A 638 8.23 -18.67 -4.01
N ALA A 639 8.70 -19.74 -3.38
CA ALA A 639 9.53 -20.73 -4.06
C ALA A 639 8.67 -21.50 -5.06
N SER A 640 9.10 -21.58 -6.32
CA SER A 640 8.48 -22.40 -7.35
C SER A 640 8.79 -23.89 -7.15
N LEU A 641 8.39 -24.42 -6.00
CA LEU A 641 8.66 -25.79 -5.55
C LEU A 641 7.84 -26.86 -6.31
N LEU A 642 6.90 -26.43 -7.16
CA LEU A 642 6.09 -27.29 -8.01
C LEU A 642 6.75 -27.46 -9.38
N ILE A 643 7.15 -28.69 -9.67
CA ILE A 643 7.75 -29.11 -10.94
C ILE A 643 6.76 -28.88 -12.08
N GLY A 644 7.19 -28.22 -13.17
CA GLY A 644 6.56 -28.35 -14.49
C GLY A 644 6.25 -27.09 -15.29
N HIS A 645 6.17 -25.89 -14.70
CA HIS A 645 5.67 -24.68 -15.39
C HIS A 645 6.59 -23.45 -15.32
N HIS A 646 7.83 -23.62 -15.80
CA HIS A 646 8.78 -22.55 -16.14
C HIS A 646 8.30 -21.72 -17.36
N GLY A 647 7.21 -20.98 -17.20
CA GLY A 647 7.01 -19.79 -18.03
C GLY A 647 7.85 -18.67 -17.44
N GLY A 648 9.02 -18.41 -18.03
CA GLY A 648 9.85 -17.27 -17.66
C GLY A 648 9.06 -15.97 -17.82
N ARG A 649 9.28 -15.00 -16.92
CA ARG A 649 8.58 -13.71 -17.00
C ARG A 649 9.17 -12.88 -18.14
N ILE A 650 8.32 -12.05 -18.72
CA ILE A 650 8.63 -11.21 -19.87
C ILE A 650 8.36 -9.76 -19.49
N ILE A 651 9.30 -8.88 -19.82
CA ILE A 651 9.06 -7.44 -19.91
C ILE A 651 9.19 -7.10 -21.39
N GLU A 652 8.12 -6.59 -21.99
CA GLU A 652 8.11 -6.14 -23.39
C GLU A 652 7.52 -4.73 -23.49
N GLY A 653 7.71 -4.06 -24.63
CA GLY A 653 7.31 -2.66 -24.76
C GLY A 653 7.89 -1.98 -25.98
N ARG A 654 7.64 -0.68 -26.13
CA ARG A 654 8.02 0.12 -27.31
C ARG A 654 8.63 1.46 -26.96
N VAL A 655 9.58 1.90 -27.78
CA VAL A 655 10.08 3.28 -27.82
C VAL A 655 9.57 3.94 -29.11
N PHE A 656 8.78 5.01 -29.01
CA PHE A 656 8.02 5.56 -30.15
C PHE A 656 7.98 7.10 -30.21
N ARG A 657 7.80 7.63 -31.43
CA ARG A 657 7.60 9.07 -31.71
C ARG A 657 6.14 9.43 -31.43
N ASP A 658 5.91 9.90 -30.22
CA ASP A 658 4.62 10.42 -29.76
C ASP A 658 4.31 11.71 -30.51
N THR A 659 3.45 11.62 -31.52
CA THR A 659 3.23 12.67 -32.51
C THR A 659 2.10 13.62 -32.09
N ASN A 660 1.21 13.17 -31.19
CA ASN A 660 0.11 13.97 -30.65
C ASN A 660 0.30 14.38 -29.17
N VAL A 661 1.41 13.96 -28.55
CA VAL A 661 1.87 14.32 -27.20
C VAL A 661 0.97 13.77 -26.09
N ASN A 662 0.44 12.55 -26.25
CA ASN A 662 -0.49 11.94 -25.28
C ASN A 662 0.12 10.85 -24.36
N GLY A 663 1.35 10.41 -24.60
CA GLY A 663 2.06 9.40 -23.80
C GLY A 663 1.64 7.95 -24.04
N THR A 664 0.87 7.65 -25.09
CA THR A 664 0.39 6.30 -25.43
C THR A 664 0.62 5.99 -26.91
N PHE A 665 1.09 4.78 -27.23
CA PHE A 665 1.37 4.40 -28.61
C PHE A 665 0.09 4.36 -29.45
N ASN A 666 0.06 5.07 -30.57
CA ASN A 666 -1.10 5.16 -31.46
C ASN A 666 -0.78 4.62 -32.87
N ALA A 667 -1.83 4.20 -33.59
CA ALA A 667 -1.68 3.59 -34.91
C ALA A 667 -1.18 4.61 -35.94
N GLY A 668 0.00 4.35 -36.51
CA GLY A 668 0.70 5.26 -37.44
C GLY A 668 1.96 5.92 -36.85
N GLU A 669 2.15 5.84 -35.53
CA GLU A 669 3.35 6.38 -34.89
C GLU A 669 4.59 5.52 -35.14
N ARG A 670 5.74 6.18 -35.30
CA ARG A 670 7.00 5.54 -35.68
C ARG A 670 7.77 5.06 -34.46
N GLY A 671 8.25 3.81 -34.50
CA GLY A 671 9.20 3.30 -33.51
C GLY A 671 10.62 3.84 -33.70
N TYR A 672 11.36 4.04 -32.61
CA TYR A 672 12.80 4.30 -32.65
C TYR A 672 13.58 2.99 -32.56
N GLN A 673 14.31 2.66 -33.62
CA GLN A 673 15.14 1.46 -33.72
C GLN A 673 16.52 1.67 -33.07
N GLY A 674 17.10 0.60 -32.51
CA GLY A 674 18.47 0.61 -31.99
C GLY A 674 18.66 1.34 -30.66
N ILE A 675 17.58 1.76 -30.00
CA ILE A 675 17.61 2.37 -28.67
C ILE A 675 17.85 1.28 -27.62
N ARG A 676 18.73 1.56 -26.66
CA ARG A 676 19.05 0.69 -25.53
C ARG A 676 18.12 0.97 -24.37
N VAL A 677 17.43 -0.08 -23.93
CA VAL A 677 16.61 -0.11 -22.70
C VAL A 677 17.33 -1.01 -21.70
N GLU A 678 17.44 -0.59 -20.44
CA GLU A 678 18.26 -1.27 -19.42
C GLU A 678 17.44 -1.59 -18.16
N LEU A 679 17.71 -2.76 -17.57
CA LEU A 679 17.19 -3.20 -16.27
C LEU A 679 18.20 -2.88 -15.14
N GLU A 680 17.73 -2.82 -13.90
CA GLU A 680 18.57 -2.52 -12.73
C GLU A 680 19.60 -3.61 -12.40
N ASN A 681 19.42 -4.82 -12.94
CA ASN A 681 20.39 -5.91 -12.86
C ASN A 681 21.55 -5.76 -13.89
N GLY A 682 21.47 -4.81 -14.81
CA GLY A 682 22.46 -4.57 -15.86
C GLY A 682 22.17 -5.24 -17.22
N ASP A 683 21.08 -6.00 -17.35
CA ASP A 683 20.62 -6.52 -18.64
C ASP A 683 20.14 -5.38 -19.55
N ALA A 684 20.40 -5.50 -20.86
CA ALA A 684 20.00 -4.49 -21.83
C ALA A 684 19.37 -5.11 -23.09
N ALA A 685 18.27 -4.52 -23.55
CA ALA A 685 17.59 -4.87 -24.79
C ALA A 685 17.72 -3.71 -25.80
N LEU A 686 17.85 -4.05 -27.08
CA LEU A 686 17.81 -3.09 -28.20
C LEU A 686 16.43 -3.13 -28.87
N THR A 687 15.94 -1.97 -29.30
CA THR A 687 14.66 -1.86 -30.01
C THR A 687 14.74 -2.25 -31.49
N ASP A 688 13.71 -2.92 -31.99
CA ASP A 688 13.58 -3.31 -33.40
C ASP A 688 13.09 -2.16 -34.32
N GLU A 689 12.88 -2.45 -35.61
CA GLU A 689 12.38 -1.48 -36.61
C GLU A 689 11.02 -0.85 -36.26
N LEU A 690 10.23 -1.50 -35.41
CA LEU A 690 8.94 -1.02 -34.90
C LEU A 690 9.06 -0.45 -33.47
N GLY A 691 10.29 -0.19 -33.01
CA GLY A 691 10.61 0.35 -31.70
C GLY A 691 10.46 -0.65 -30.55
N ARG A 692 10.22 -1.94 -30.81
CA ARG A 692 9.86 -2.93 -29.79
C ARG A 692 11.12 -3.48 -29.11
N PHE A 693 11.11 -3.56 -27.78
CA PHE A 693 12.12 -4.27 -26.98
C PHE A 693 11.47 -5.40 -26.18
N ARG A 694 12.29 -6.38 -25.75
CA ARG A 694 11.83 -7.50 -24.92
C ARG A 694 12.95 -8.17 -24.13
N PHE A 695 12.73 -8.29 -22.82
CA PHE A 695 13.50 -9.14 -21.91
C PHE A 695 12.77 -10.47 -21.70
N ASN A 696 13.50 -11.59 -21.65
CA ASN A 696 12.95 -12.92 -21.45
C ASN A 696 13.56 -13.57 -20.20
N ASN A 697 12.81 -14.45 -19.53
CA ASN A 697 13.23 -15.14 -18.30
C ASN A 697 13.62 -14.19 -17.15
N VAL A 698 12.95 -13.04 -17.07
CA VAL A 698 13.14 -12.07 -15.99
C VAL A 698 12.73 -12.69 -14.65
N ASP A 699 13.47 -12.38 -13.58
CA ASP A 699 13.21 -12.93 -12.24
C ASP A 699 11.91 -12.41 -11.61
N GLY A 700 11.42 -13.11 -10.57
CA GLY A 700 10.25 -12.68 -9.83
C GLY A 700 10.55 -11.60 -8.79
N GLY A 701 10.18 -10.35 -9.07
CA GLY A 701 10.38 -9.23 -8.14
C GLY A 701 9.85 -7.90 -8.68
N GLU A 702 10.27 -6.81 -8.03
CA GLU A 702 10.22 -5.47 -8.61
C GLU A 702 11.45 -5.26 -9.49
N HIS A 703 11.24 -4.79 -10.72
CA HIS A 703 12.27 -4.42 -11.69
C HIS A 703 12.11 -2.95 -12.06
N MET A 704 13.20 -2.28 -12.45
CA MET A 704 13.21 -0.89 -12.89
C MET A 704 13.74 -0.82 -14.31
N VAL A 705 12.82 -0.68 -15.27
CA VAL A 705 13.14 -0.52 -16.69
C VAL A 705 13.49 0.95 -16.93
N SER A 706 14.65 1.20 -17.52
CA SER A 706 15.20 2.55 -17.71
C SER A 706 15.61 2.80 -19.17
N LEU A 707 15.47 4.06 -19.59
CA LEU A 707 15.84 4.54 -20.92
C LEU A 707 16.64 5.84 -20.77
N SER A 708 17.92 5.81 -21.17
CA SER A 708 18.74 7.03 -21.23
C SER A 708 18.30 7.94 -22.38
N LEU A 709 18.47 9.25 -22.20
CA LEU A 709 18.27 10.26 -23.25
C LEU A 709 19.56 10.64 -23.99
N THR A 710 20.74 10.21 -23.50
CA THR A 710 22.04 10.53 -24.12
C THR A 710 22.33 9.75 -25.42
N GLN A 711 21.44 8.83 -25.78
CA GLN A 711 21.55 7.96 -26.95
C GLN A 711 20.77 8.47 -28.18
N PHE A 712 20.04 9.59 -28.05
CA PHE A 712 19.38 10.24 -29.19
C PHE A 712 20.35 11.22 -29.87
N PRO A 713 20.41 11.26 -31.22
CA PRO A 713 21.35 12.12 -31.95
C PRO A 713 20.95 13.61 -31.97
N ALA A 714 19.74 13.92 -31.49
CA ALA A 714 19.21 15.26 -31.32
C ALA A 714 18.55 15.37 -29.93
N ALA A 715 18.33 16.60 -29.45
CA ALA A 715 17.65 16.83 -28.18
C ALA A 715 16.15 16.46 -28.28
N VAL A 716 15.72 15.50 -27.46
CA VAL A 716 14.34 15.00 -27.40
C VAL A 716 13.71 15.25 -26.02
N ARG A 717 12.38 15.24 -25.95
CA ARG A 717 11.60 15.30 -24.71
C ARG A 717 10.72 14.06 -24.55
N MET A 718 10.77 13.45 -23.37
CA MET A 718 9.84 12.36 -23.02
C MET A 718 8.41 12.88 -22.82
N THR A 719 7.42 12.04 -23.15
CA THR A 719 6.01 12.20 -22.76
C THR A 719 5.56 11.19 -21.72
N THR A 720 6.22 10.03 -21.64
CA THR A 720 6.15 9.12 -20.48
C THR A 720 7.32 9.38 -19.51
N ARG A 721 7.55 8.49 -18.52
CA ARG A 721 8.75 8.56 -17.66
C ARG A 721 9.93 7.86 -18.34
N ASN A 722 11.15 8.31 -18.08
CA ASN A 722 12.40 7.64 -18.49
C ASN A 722 12.70 6.37 -17.66
N GLU A 723 12.03 6.20 -16.52
CA GLU A 723 12.11 5.05 -15.63
C GLU A 723 10.70 4.53 -15.31
N ALA A 724 10.53 3.21 -15.40
CA ALA A 724 9.27 2.52 -15.13
C ALA A 724 9.50 1.34 -14.18
N GLN A 725 8.84 1.36 -13.03
CA GLN A 725 8.87 0.25 -12.07
C GLN A 725 7.83 -0.80 -12.45
N VAL A 726 8.24 -2.07 -12.47
CA VAL A 726 7.46 -3.22 -12.90
C VAL A 726 7.40 -4.25 -11.78
N ASP A 727 6.22 -4.83 -11.50
CA ASP A 727 6.04 -5.89 -10.51
C ASP A 727 5.69 -7.24 -11.17
N LEU A 728 6.66 -8.15 -11.18
CA LEU A 728 6.53 -9.51 -11.72
C LEU A 728 6.23 -10.56 -10.64
N ILE A 729 5.88 -10.17 -9.40
CA ILE A 729 5.48 -11.12 -8.35
C ILE A 729 4.27 -11.94 -8.84
N ARG A 730 3.21 -11.25 -9.31
CA ARG A 730 2.04 -11.89 -9.96
C ARG A 730 2.09 -11.90 -11.50
N GLN A 731 2.70 -10.90 -12.14
CA GLN A 731 2.61 -10.76 -13.60
C GLN A 731 3.62 -11.66 -14.31
N ARG A 732 3.18 -12.38 -15.35
CA ARG A 732 4.07 -13.13 -16.26
C ARG A 732 4.53 -12.32 -17.46
N ILE A 733 3.77 -11.31 -17.86
CA ILE A 733 4.12 -10.35 -18.91
C ILE A 733 3.78 -8.97 -18.36
N ALA A 734 4.72 -8.03 -18.46
CA ALA A 734 4.50 -6.62 -18.22
C ALA A 734 4.82 -5.81 -19.48
N ILE A 735 4.07 -4.73 -19.70
CA ILE A 735 4.20 -3.85 -20.87
C ILE A 735 4.69 -2.48 -20.39
N VAL A 736 5.77 -1.97 -20.99
CA VAL A 736 6.41 -0.69 -20.64
C VAL A 736 6.71 0.12 -21.90
N ASP A 737 5.95 1.19 -22.14
CA ASP A 737 6.10 2.03 -23.34
C ASP A 737 6.71 3.40 -23.05
N PHE A 738 7.58 3.85 -23.96
CA PHE A 738 8.38 5.07 -23.88
C PHE A 738 8.05 6.02 -25.03
N GLY A 739 7.27 7.07 -24.75
CA GLY A 739 6.86 8.09 -25.72
C GLY A 739 7.82 9.29 -25.77
N ILE A 740 8.17 9.73 -26.99
CA ILE A 740 9.23 10.72 -27.26
C ILE A 740 8.79 11.74 -28.31
N VAL A 741 9.08 13.02 -28.06
CA VAL A 741 8.89 14.17 -28.97
C VAL A 741 10.25 14.78 -29.34
N ASP A 742 10.46 15.05 -30.63
CA ASP A 742 11.72 15.53 -31.22
C ASP A 742 11.56 16.76 -32.14
N PHE A 743 10.35 17.35 -32.23
CA PHE A 743 10.01 18.46 -33.14
C PHE A 743 9.64 19.76 -32.41
N ALA A 744 9.72 20.89 -33.12
CA ALA A 744 9.30 22.23 -32.68
C ALA A 744 8.28 22.86 -33.65
N ARG A 745 7.73 24.02 -33.27
CA ARG A 745 6.71 24.78 -34.03
C ARG A 745 7.15 26.21 -34.33
N LEU A 746 6.75 26.73 -35.49
CA LEU A 746 6.84 28.15 -35.84
C LEU A 746 5.45 28.67 -36.21
N MET A 747 5.05 29.82 -35.68
CA MET A 747 3.76 30.47 -35.98
C MET A 747 3.90 32.00 -36.00
N GLY A 748 2.89 32.71 -36.49
CA GLY A 748 2.90 34.17 -36.52
C GLY A 748 1.75 34.79 -37.32
N ASN A 749 1.77 36.12 -37.45
CA ASN A 749 0.79 36.88 -38.22
C ASN A 749 1.44 37.97 -39.08
N VAL A 750 0.99 38.10 -40.33
CA VAL A 750 1.34 39.15 -41.30
C VAL A 750 0.29 40.26 -41.25
N PHE A 751 0.68 41.52 -41.02
CA PHE A 751 -0.27 42.60 -40.70
C PHE A 751 0.10 43.97 -41.28
N ASN A 752 -0.92 44.83 -41.46
CA ASN A 752 -0.74 46.24 -41.82
C ASN A 752 -0.24 47.06 -40.59
N ASP A 753 1.03 47.45 -40.62
CA ASP A 753 1.67 48.37 -39.68
C ASP A 753 1.25 49.82 -39.97
N GLN A 754 0.02 50.15 -39.56
CA GLN A 754 -0.62 51.44 -39.85
C GLN A 754 0.11 52.65 -39.27
N ARG A 755 0.92 52.47 -38.21
CA ARG A 755 1.63 53.54 -37.48
C ARG A 755 3.16 53.50 -37.63
N PHE A 756 3.69 52.59 -38.47
CA PHE A 756 5.12 52.41 -38.74
C PHE A 756 5.96 52.04 -37.50
N GLN A 757 5.37 51.28 -36.56
CA GLN A 757 5.97 50.89 -35.29
C GLN A 757 6.52 49.45 -35.28
N GLY A 758 6.34 48.68 -36.35
CA GLY A 758 6.81 47.28 -36.44
C GLY A 758 6.13 46.30 -35.49
N LYS A 759 5.04 46.70 -34.81
CA LYS A 759 4.30 45.90 -33.83
C LYS A 759 2.83 45.83 -34.19
N ARG A 760 2.24 44.63 -34.10
CA ARG A 760 0.82 44.38 -34.36
C ARG A 760 -0.02 45.04 -33.28
N GLN A 761 -0.99 45.84 -33.70
CA GLN A 761 -1.97 46.51 -32.83
C GLN A 761 -3.30 45.76 -32.89
N VAL A 762 -4.24 46.05 -31.99
CA VAL A 762 -5.55 45.36 -31.93
C VAL A 762 -6.41 45.67 -33.18
N ASP A 763 -6.17 46.83 -33.79
CA ASP A 763 -6.76 47.34 -35.03
C ASP A 763 -5.90 47.05 -36.29
N SER A 764 -4.77 46.33 -36.16
CA SER A 764 -3.94 45.91 -37.30
C SER A 764 -4.60 44.80 -38.11
N LYS A 765 -5.34 45.20 -39.16
CA LYS A 765 -5.81 44.33 -40.24
C LYS A 765 -4.69 43.39 -40.73
N GLY A 766 -4.90 42.08 -40.58
CA GLY A 766 -4.04 41.05 -41.12
C GLY A 766 -4.12 40.94 -42.64
N ILE A 767 -3.09 40.36 -43.25
CA ILE A 767 -2.91 40.30 -44.72
C ILE A 767 -2.65 38.86 -45.12
N SER A 768 -3.63 38.25 -45.79
CA SER A 768 -3.56 36.88 -46.32
C SER A 768 -2.76 36.81 -47.63
N ASP A 769 -2.53 35.58 -48.09
CA ASP A 769 -1.99 35.21 -49.40
C ASP A 769 -0.53 35.63 -49.64
N VAL A 770 0.11 36.21 -48.61
CA VAL A 770 1.55 36.48 -48.57
C VAL A 770 2.30 35.17 -48.33
N HIS A 771 3.24 34.86 -49.21
CA HIS A 771 4.12 33.70 -49.09
C HIS A 771 5.35 34.04 -48.26
N LEU A 772 5.73 33.12 -47.38
CA LEU A 772 6.92 33.18 -46.55
C LEU A 772 7.80 31.95 -46.84
N ILE A 773 9.10 32.14 -46.95
CA ILE A 773 10.08 31.10 -47.26
C ILE A 773 10.96 30.89 -46.02
N LEU A 774 10.79 29.76 -45.35
CA LEU A 774 11.57 29.34 -44.18
C LEU A 774 12.74 28.47 -44.66
N ASP A 775 13.97 28.97 -44.55
CA ASP A 775 15.18 28.33 -45.06
C ASP A 775 16.20 28.04 -43.94
N ASP A 776 16.73 26.81 -43.91
CA ASP A 776 17.81 26.34 -43.02
C ASP A 776 19.19 26.34 -43.70
N GLY A 777 19.29 26.93 -44.91
CA GLY A 777 20.47 26.87 -45.77
C GLY A 777 20.63 25.54 -46.52
N LYS A 778 19.63 24.65 -46.47
CA LYS A 778 19.62 23.36 -47.18
C LYS A 778 18.33 23.12 -47.95
N ARG A 779 17.17 23.50 -47.40
CA ARG A 779 15.83 23.25 -47.98
C ARG A 779 14.82 24.36 -47.60
N PRO A 780 14.51 25.30 -48.50
CA PRO A 780 13.42 26.25 -48.27
C PRO A 780 12.06 25.54 -48.19
N ARG A 781 11.26 25.87 -47.17
CA ARG A 781 9.83 25.52 -47.04
C ARG A 781 8.98 26.77 -47.29
N THR A 782 8.02 26.69 -48.21
CA THR A 782 7.04 27.78 -48.40
C THR A 782 5.86 27.63 -47.43
N ILE A 783 5.50 28.74 -46.79
CA ILE A 783 4.36 28.91 -45.88
C ILE A 783 3.46 29.97 -46.51
N VAL A 784 2.13 29.83 -46.39
CA VAL A 784 1.16 30.83 -46.89
C VAL A 784 0.40 31.41 -45.71
N ALA A 785 0.35 32.74 -45.59
CA ALA A 785 -0.48 33.41 -44.60
C ALA A 785 -1.97 33.25 -44.97
N VAL A 786 -2.77 32.63 -44.10
CA VAL A 786 -4.18 32.33 -44.38
C VAL A 786 -5.10 33.53 -44.04
N GLY A 787 -6.42 33.36 -44.17
CA GLY A 787 -7.40 34.42 -43.87
C GLY A 787 -7.26 34.96 -42.44
N GLY A 788 -6.93 36.25 -42.31
CA GLY A 788 -6.55 36.88 -41.04
C GLY A 788 -5.04 37.19 -40.94
N GLY A 789 -4.24 36.73 -41.89
CA GLY A 789 -2.78 36.91 -41.96
C GLY A 789 -1.97 35.93 -41.12
N ASP A 790 -2.62 34.98 -40.44
CA ASP A 790 -1.96 34.01 -39.58
C ASP A 790 -1.23 32.92 -40.38
N PHE A 791 -0.15 32.37 -39.83
CA PHE A 791 0.60 31.24 -40.39
C PHE A 791 1.13 30.33 -39.29
N GLU A 792 1.23 29.02 -39.56
CA GLU A 792 1.77 28.02 -38.65
C GLU A 792 2.50 26.91 -39.44
N VAL A 793 3.56 26.36 -38.85
CA VAL A 793 4.36 25.24 -39.37
C VAL A 793 4.70 24.29 -38.22
N ASP A 794 4.16 23.07 -38.30
CA ASP A 794 4.56 21.90 -37.51
C ASP A 794 5.85 21.25 -38.06
N ASP A 795 6.42 20.33 -37.27
CA ASP A 795 7.58 19.52 -37.63
C ASP A 795 8.76 20.36 -38.14
N VAL A 796 9.06 21.45 -37.42
CA VAL A 796 10.26 22.27 -37.63
C VAL A 796 11.41 21.66 -36.82
N PRO A 797 12.50 21.22 -37.46
CA PRO A 797 13.70 20.78 -36.74
C PRO A 797 14.29 21.90 -35.87
N PRO A 798 15.00 21.58 -34.78
CA PRO A 798 15.72 22.58 -34.00
C PRO A 798 16.92 23.14 -34.79
N GLY A 799 17.11 24.46 -34.80
CA GLY A 799 18.17 25.13 -35.55
C GLY A 799 17.92 26.61 -35.81
N ASP A 800 18.84 27.24 -36.53
CA ASP A 800 18.73 28.63 -36.98
C ASP A 800 18.13 28.69 -38.39
N TYR A 801 17.13 29.56 -38.57
CA TYR A 801 16.35 29.69 -39.80
C TYR A 801 16.28 31.13 -40.28
N LYS A 802 16.35 31.31 -41.60
CA LYS A 802 15.98 32.56 -42.28
C LYS A 802 14.53 32.46 -42.76
N LEU A 803 13.64 33.27 -42.21
CA LEU A 803 12.28 33.45 -42.72
C LEU A 803 12.24 34.67 -43.66
N THR A 804 11.88 34.46 -44.91
CA THR A 804 11.91 35.48 -45.97
C THR A 804 10.51 35.75 -46.51
N VAL A 805 10.10 37.00 -46.69
CA VAL A 805 8.83 37.38 -47.31
C VAL A 805 8.99 37.42 -48.82
N ASP A 806 8.16 36.69 -49.58
CA ASP A 806 8.15 36.79 -51.03
C ASP A 806 7.46 38.09 -51.47
N ALA A 807 8.28 39.09 -51.80
CA ALA A 807 7.83 40.41 -52.24
C ALA A 807 6.91 40.37 -53.49
N SER A 808 6.95 39.31 -54.30
CA SER A 808 6.07 39.16 -55.47
C SER A 808 4.62 38.80 -55.09
N THR A 809 4.40 38.30 -53.88
CA THR A 809 3.08 37.92 -53.34
C THR A 809 2.42 39.01 -52.50
N LEU A 810 3.08 40.16 -52.32
CA LEU A 810 2.52 41.29 -51.58
C LEU A 810 1.33 41.92 -52.34
N PRO A 811 0.19 42.17 -51.67
CA PRO A 811 -0.93 42.86 -52.30
C PRO A 811 -0.56 44.26 -52.82
N ALA A 812 -1.22 44.69 -53.90
CA ALA A 812 -0.90 45.93 -54.59
C ALA A 812 -0.84 47.15 -53.65
N ASN A 813 0.24 47.93 -53.76
CA ASN A 813 0.54 49.11 -52.92
C ASN A 813 0.83 48.81 -51.44
N TYR A 814 1.22 47.57 -51.09
CA TYR A 814 1.91 47.26 -49.84
C TYR A 814 3.42 47.11 -50.06
N THR A 815 4.22 47.46 -49.04
CA THR A 815 5.67 47.31 -49.02
C THR A 815 6.13 46.65 -47.71
N VAL A 816 7.29 45.99 -47.72
CA VAL A 816 7.93 45.43 -46.53
C VAL A 816 9.20 46.21 -46.22
N LEU A 817 9.49 46.48 -44.93
CA LEU A 817 10.69 47.24 -44.52
C LEU A 817 11.93 46.33 -44.40
N ALA A 818 11.73 45.08 -43.98
CA ALA A 818 12.73 44.04 -43.93
C ALA A 818 12.10 42.75 -44.47
N ASP A 819 12.57 42.27 -45.62
CA ASP A 819 12.09 41.03 -46.24
C ASP A 819 12.58 39.77 -45.51
N THR A 820 13.52 39.90 -44.56
CA THR A 820 14.29 38.81 -43.97
C THR A 820 14.27 38.90 -42.45
N PHE A 821 13.90 37.81 -41.79
CA PHE A 821 13.91 37.64 -40.33
C PHE A 821 14.77 36.42 -39.95
N GLN A 822 15.58 36.56 -38.90
CA GLN A 822 16.38 35.46 -38.34
C GLN A 822 15.64 34.84 -37.16
N ILE A 823 15.50 33.52 -37.13
CA ILE A 823 14.69 32.78 -36.17
C ILE A 823 15.51 31.62 -35.59
N HIS A 824 15.73 31.63 -34.28
CA HIS A 824 16.29 30.48 -33.57
C HIS A 824 15.16 29.58 -33.06
N VAL A 825 15.15 28.32 -33.49
CA VAL A 825 14.15 27.31 -33.10
C VAL A 825 14.80 26.34 -32.11
N ALA A 826 14.48 26.49 -30.82
CA ALA A 826 14.96 25.61 -29.78
C ALA A 826 14.23 24.24 -29.79
N PRO A 827 14.85 23.16 -29.32
CA PRO A 827 14.22 21.84 -29.24
C PRO A 827 12.89 21.86 -28.46
N VAL A 828 11.86 21.25 -29.07
CA VAL A 828 10.52 21.08 -28.47
C VAL A 828 9.90 22.41 -27.97
N SER A 829 10.14 23.49 -28.73
CA SER A 829 9.63 24.84 -28.45
C SER A 829 8.54 25.29 -29.44
N THR A 830 7.93 26.44 -29.18
CA THR A 830 7.02 27.14 -30.11
C THR A 830 7.51 28.58 -30.25
N VAL A 831 7.84 28.98 -31.48
CA VAL A 831 8.37 30.31 -31.79
C VAL A 831 7.30 31.14 -32.49
N ILE A 832 7.18 32.42 -32.09
CA ILE A 832 6.16 33.35 -32.62
C ILE A 832 6.84 34.52 -33.33
N GLN A 833 6.68 34.64 -34.65
CA GLN A 833 7.27 35.71 -35.46
C GLN A 833 6.19 36.48 -36.24
N ASN A 834 5.93 37.74 -35.87
CA ASN A 834 4.98 38.60 -36.57
C ASN A 834 5.68 39.45 -37.64
N ILE A 835 4.98 39.78 -38.74
CA ILE A 835 5.57 40.39 -39.94
C ILE A 835 4.82 41.69 -40.32
N PRO A 836 5.45 42.88 -40.17
CA PRO A 836 4.84 44.17 -40.48
C PRO A 836 4.95 44.54 -41.97
N LEU A 837 3.82 44.79 -42.62
CA LEU A 837 3.73 45.36 -43.97
C LEU A 837 3.15 46.79 -43.92
N ARG A 838 3.60 47.66 -44.81
CA ARG A 838 3.22 49.08 -44.86
C ARG A 838 2.43 49.38 -46.14
N ALA A 839 1.19 49.84 -45.99
CA ALA A 839 0.42 50.38 -47.09
C ALA A 839 1.02 51.74 -47.55
N VAL A 840 1.22 51.90 -48.86
CA VAL A 840 1.73 53.14 -49.46
C VAL A 840 0.63 54.21 -49.46
N ARG A 841 0.93 55.38 -48.86
CA ARG A 841 0.00 56.53 -48.82
C ARG A 841 0.71 57.82 -49.21
N SER A 842 0.08 58.65 -50.03
CA SER A 842 0.67 59.88 -50.56
C SER A 842 -0.34 61.01 -50.78
N ILE A 843 0.15 62.26 -50.77
CA ILE A 843 -0.64 63.49 -51.01
C ILE A 843 0.11 64.37 -52.03
N ALA A 844 -0.52 64.68 -53.15
CA ALA A 844 -0.02 65.57 -54.20
C ALA A 844 -0.85 66.85 -54.32
N GLY A 845 -0.19 67.99 -54.55
CA GLY A 845 -0.87 69.29 -54.55
C GLY A 845 -0.06 70.47 -55.09
N ARG A 846 -0.57 71.69 -54.91
CA ARG A 846 0.06 72.98 -55.27
C ARG A 846 -0.04 74.04 -54.17
N VAL A 847 0.93 74.95 -54.11
CA VAL A 847 0.96 76.12 -53.21
C VAL A 847 0.91 77.44 -54.00
N PHE A 848 0.08 78.39 -53.55
CA PHE A 848 -0.11 79.70 -54.17
C PHE A 848 -0.04 80.86 -53.16
N LEU A 849 0.32 82.06 -53.64
CA LEU A 849 0.24 83.36 -52.98
C LEU A 849 -0.92 84.19 -53.53
N LYS A 850 -1.53 85.03 -52.69
CA LYS A 850 -2.59 85.98 -53.06
C LYS A 850 -2.06 87.44 -53.10
N ALA A 851 -2.10 88.10 -54.26
CA ALA A 851 -1.58 89.48 -54.47
C ALA A 851 -2.60 90.43 -55.12
N MET A 852 -2.50 91.76 -54.91
CA MET A 852 -3.45 92.79 -55.40
C MET A 852 -2.96 93.55 -56.65
N ILE A 853 -3.84 94.38 -57.24
CA ILE A 853 -3.62 95.16 -58.48
C ILE A 853 -3.79 96.67 -58.19
N ASP A 854 -2.94 97.52 -58.79
CA ASP A 854 -2.92 98.99 -58.64
C ASP A 854 -3.39 99.68 -59.96
N PRO A 855 -4.35 100.63 -59.95
CA PRO A 855 -4.99 101.14 -61.16
C PRO A 855 -4.35 102.34 -61.89
N ASN A 856 -3.28 102.98 -61.40
CA ASN A 856 -2.85 104.31 -61.90
C ASN A 856 -1.48 104.33 -62.65
N ALA A 857 -1.39 103.74 -63.84
CA ALA A 857 -0.21 103.84 -64.73
C ALA A 857 -0.60 104.14 -66.20
N PRO A 858 0.21 104.91 -66.97
CA PRO A 858 -0.16 105.37 -68.32
C PRO A 858 0.06 104.32 -69.43
N PRO A 859 -0.73 104.35 -70.52
CA PRO A 859 -0.68 103.35 -71.59
C PRO A 859 0.29 103.71 -72.74
N ALA A 860 1.04 102.73 -73.26
CA ALA A 860 1.81 102.84 -74.50
C ALA A 860 1.97 101.51 -75.25
N ASP A 861 1.73 101.55 -76.57
CA ASP A 861 2.01 100.57 -77.65
C ASP A 861 2.00 99.04 -77.32
N PRO A 862 0.94 98.28 -77.71
CA PRO A 862 0.79 96.84 -77.44
C PRO A 862 1.83 95.89 -78.09
N GLY A 863 2.82 96.37 -78.84
CA GLY A 863 3.56 95.54 -79.80
C GLY A 863 4.96 95.02 -79.43
N LYS A 864 5.74 95.70 -78.55
CA LYS A 864 7.21 95.47 -78.47
C LYS A 864 7.85 95.39 -77.08
N LEU A 865 7.08 95.21 -76.01
CA LEU A 865 7.61 94.94 -74.66
C LEU A 865 8.21 93.52 -74.52
N LYS A 866 9.43 93.32 -75.04
CA LYS A 866 10.23 92.11 -74.80
C LYS A 866 11.20 92.30 -73.63
N ILE A 867 10.71 92.06 -72.41
CA ILE A 867 11.59 91.74 -71.27
C ILE A 867 11.97 90.25 -71.42
N GLY A 868 13.26 89.94 -71.44
CA GLY A 868 13.74 88.58 -71.69
C GLY A 868 13.65 87.67 -70.46
N GLY A 869 13.11 86.46 -70.62
CA GLY A 869 13.25 85.42 -69.59
C GLY A 869 12.32 84.22 -69.71
N MET A 870 11.01 84.43 -69.91
CA MET A 870 10.02 83.33 -69.90
C MET A 870 8.89 83.53 -70.94
N PRO A 871 8.38 82.45 -71.55
CA PRO A 871 7.18 82.49 -72.39
C PRO A 871 5.88 82.52 -71.54
N SER A 872 4.80 83.05 -72.11
CA SER A 872 3.61 83.48 -71.36
C SER A 872 2.57 82.38 -71.10
N GLY A 873 2.09 82.27 -69.86
CA GLY A 873 0.82 81.60 -69.51
C GLY A 873 0.85 80.87 -68.15
N THR A 874 -0.13 81.01 -67.25
CA THR A 874 -1.27 81.93 -67.21
C THR A 874 -1.49 82.45 -65.78
N VAL A 875 -1.82 83.74 -65.66
CA VAL A 875 -2.04 84.42 -64.38
C VAL A 875 -3.54 84.45 -64.09
N ARG A 876 -3.95 84.03 -62.88
CA ARG A 876 -5.36 83.78 -62.54
C ARG A 876 -5.89 84.82 -61.56
N THR A 877 -6.59 85.83 -62.08
CA THR A 877 -7.36 86.77 -61.26
C THR A 877 -8.59 86.08 -60.66
N GLN A 878 -8.92 86.44 -59.43
CA GLN A 878 -10.15 85.98 -58.77
C GLN A 878 -10.75 87.11 -57.92
N ARG A 879 -12.04 87.37 -58.14
CA ARG A 879 -12.81 88.43 -57.47
C ARG A 879 -13.36 87.91 -56.14
N GLY A 880 -13.29 88.73 -55.08
CA GLY A 880 -13.76 88.33 -53.74
C GLY A 880 -15.27 88.03 -53.65
N GLY A 881 -15.62 87.02 -52.83
CA GLY A 881 -16.99 86.62 -52.47
C GLY A 881 -16.99 85.75 -51.20
N GLN A 882 -18.12 85.69 -50.46
CA GLN A 882 -18.15 85.23 -49.05
C GLN A 882 -19.40 84.39 -48.70
N GLY A 883 -19.20 83.10 -48.37
CA GLY A 883 -20.12 82.28 -47.54
C GLY A 883 -21.31 81.54 -48.21
N GLY A 884 -21.58 80.28 -47.77
CA GLY A 884 -22.70 79.40 -48.19
C GLY A 884 -22.19 78.00 -48.61
N LYS A 885 -22.52 76.81 -48.06
CA LYS A 885 -23.61 76.24 -47.21
C LYS A 885 -24.99 76.19 -47.92
N ILE A 886 -25.72 75.06 -48.06
CA ILE A 886 -25.64 73.63 -47.61
C ILE A 886 -26.38 72.68 -48.61
N GLY A 887 -25.88 71.45 -48.85
CA GLY A 887 -26.65 70.22 -49.21
C GLY A 887 -27.40 70.12 -50.56
N GLN A 888 -27.92 68.97 -51.02
CA GLN A 888 -27.60 67.54 -50.74
C GLN A 888 -28.19 66.60 -51.86
N ALA A 889 -27.47 65.52 -52.21
CA ALA A 889 -27.91 64.27 -52.88
C ALA A 889 -28.48 64.23 -54.33
N GLY A 890 -27.84 63.40 -55.19
CA GLY A 890 -28.53 62.42 -56.07
C GLY A 890 -28.55 62.64 -57.61
N GLY A 891 -28.15 61.61 -58.39
CA GLY A 891 -28.75 61.36 -59.73
C GLY A 891 -27.98 61.70 -61.03
N GLN A 892 -26.86 61.02 -61.29
CA GLN A 892 -26.38 60.45 -62.58
C GLN A 892 -26.76 61.01 -64.01
N VAL A 893 -25.76 60.92 -64.93
CA VAL A 893 -25.75 60.88 -66.43
C VAL A 893 -25.87 62.16 -67.32
N THR A 894 -24.72 62.51 -67.92
CA THR A 894 -24.44 63.06 -69.29
C THR A 894 -24.89 64.45 -69.81
N HIS A 895 -23.86 65.21 -70.22
CA HIS A 895 -23.75 66.18 -71.34
C HIS A 895 -24.74 67.36 -71.50
N GLY A 896 -24.21 68.57 -71.29
CA GLY A 896 -24.80 69.85 -71.73
C GLY A 896 -23.95 71.03 -71.26
N VAL A 897 -23.95 72.15 -72.00
CA VAL A 897 -23.23 73.40 -71.65
C VAL A 897 -24.25 74.51 -71.40
N GLN A 898 -23.99 75.44 -70.46
CA GLN A 898 -24.01 76.91 -70.65
C GLN A 898 -24.41 77.78 -69.42
N GLN A 899 -23.42 78.52 -68.89
CA GLN A 899 -23.43 79.92 -68.36
C GLN A 899 -24.54 80.48 -67.42
N GLY A 900 -24.13 80.80 -66.17
CA GLY A 900 -24.45 82.05 -65.41
C GLY A 900 -25.91 82.34 -65.02
N PRO A 901 -26.25 83.55 -64.50
CA PRO A 901 -25.44 84.63 -63.87
C PRO A 901 -25.56 84.58 -62.30
N GLY A 902 -25.13 85.52 -61.44
CA GLY A 902 -24.27 86.71 -61.58
C GLY A 902 -24.62 87.84 -60.56
N GLY A 903 -23.62 88.39 -59.86
CA GLY A 903 -23.74 89.52 -58.90
C GLY A 903 -23.40 89.15 -57.44
N ALA A 904 -22.78 90.01 -56.61
CA ALA A 904 -22.07 91.28 -56.82
C ALA A 904 -20.88 91.32 -55.82
N GLY A 905 -19.75 92.00 -56.03
CA GLY A 905 -19.62 93.47 -56.07
C GLY A 905 -19.80 94.04 -54.66
N GLN A 906 -18.78 94.49 -53.92
CA GLN A 906 -17.45 94.98 -54.31
C GLN A 906 -16.30 94.01 -53.92
N GLY A 907 -16.05 92.98 -54.72
CA GLY A 907 -14.86 92.13 -54.53
C GLY A 907 -13.62 92.75 -55.18
N THR A 908 -12.61 93.07 -54.38
CA THR A 908 -11.23 93.30 -54.86
C THR A 908 -10.75 92.07 -55.63
N GLU A 909 -10.06 92.30 -56.76
CA GLU A 909 -9.42 91.22 -57.51
C GLU A 909 -8.03 90.93 -56.98
N TYR A 910 -7.73 89.64 -56.83
CA TYR A 910 -6.42 89.16 -56.44
C TYR A 910 -5.90 88.18 -57.50
N ASN A 911 -4.60 88.21 -57.76
CA ASN A 911 -3.91 87.15 -58.49
C ASN A 911 -3.48 86.02 -57.56
N LEU A 912 -3.67 84.78 -58.02
CA LEU A 912 -3.02 83.61 -57.45
C LEU A 912 -1.71 83.34 -58.21
N VAL A 913 -0.59 83.52 -57.52
CA VAL A 913 0.77 83.29 -58.04
C VAL A 913 1.31 81.99 -57.46
N PRO A 914 1.80 81.01 -58.25
CA PRO A 914 2.39 79.79 -57.69
C PRO A 914 3.66 80.12 -56.88
N LEU A 915 3.91 79.38 -55.80
CA LEU A 915 5.09 79.55 -54.95
C LEU A 915 6.00 78.33 -54.98
N SER A 916 7.19 78.49 -55.56
CA SER A 916 8.29 77.53 -55.53
C SER A 916 9.10 77.61 -54.23
N GLY A 917 9.84 76.55 -53.91
CA GLY A 917 10.76 76.50 -52.75
C GLY A 917 10.11 76.39 -51.36
N ILE A 918 8.78 76.49 -51.25
CA ILE A 918 8.03 76.39 -49.98
C ILE A 918 8.18 74.99 -49.40
N GLN A 919 8.65 74.89 -48.16
CA GLN A 919 8.79 73.61 -47.46
C GLN A 919 7.49 73.20 -46.75
N LEU A 920 7.11 71.94 -46.93
CA LEU A 920 5.92 71.31 -46.37
C LEU A 920 6.31 70.06 -45.58
N SER A 921 5.61 69.80 -44.48
CA SER A 921 5.79 68.60 -43.64
C SER A 921 4.45 67.96 -43.32
N ALA A 922 4.40 66.62 -43.28
CA ALA A 922 3.27 65.85 -42.77
C ALA A 922 3.73 64.48 -42.25
N GLY A 923 3.61 64.25 -40.94
CA GLY A 923 4.08 63.02 -40.30
C GLY A 923 5.60 62.84 -40.47
N PHE A 924 6.00 61.83 -41.24
CA PHE A 924 7.41 61.59 -41.60
C PHE A 924 7.82 62.20 -42.95
N GLY A 925 6.86 62.64 -43.78
CA GLY A 925 7.12 63.19 -45.10
C GLY A 925 7.49 64.67 -45.06
N ASN A 926 8.59 65.05 -45.70
CA ASN A 926 9.00 66.43 -45.93
C ASN A 926 9.23 66.65 -47.43
N VAL A 927 8.81 67.79 -47.98
CA VAL A 927 8.97 68.13 -49.40
C VAL A 927 9.09 69.64 -49.60
N LYS A 928 9.76 70.09 -50.67
CA LYS A 928 9.74 71.49 -51.12
C LYS A 928 8.96 71.61 -52.44
N THR A 929 8.31 72.75 -52.68
CA THR A 929 7.58 72.96 -53.93
C THR A 929 8.48 73.21 -55.13
N ASP A 930 8.08 72.71 -56.30
CA ASP A 930 8.78 72.95 -57.58
C ASP A 930 8.52 74.37 -58.13
N GLU A 931 9.13 74.69 -59.28
CA GLU A 931 8.97 75.99 -59.98
C GLU A 931 7.52 76.39 -60.28
N ASN A 932 6.60 75.41 -60.36
CA ASN A 932 5.17 75.60 -60.62
C ASN A 932 4.32 75.50 -59.34
N GLY A 933 4.96 75.41 -58.18
CA GLY A 933 4.34 75.26 -56.86
C GLY A 933 3.87 73.85 -56.52
N ASN A 934 4.16 72.82 -57.32
CA ASN A 934 3.72 71.44 -57.06
C ASN A 934 4.46 70.82 -55.86
N PHE A 935 3.79 69.93 -55.11
CA PHE A 935 4.40 69.06 -54.10
C PHE A 935 3.85 67.64 -54.16
N LEU A 936 4.64 66.67 -53.64
CA LEU A 936 4.25 65.28 -53.45
C LEU A 936 4.85 64.74 -52.15
N LEU A 937 4.00 64.56 -51.14
CA LEU A 937 4.33 63.85 -49.90
C LEU A 937 4.08 62.35 -50.13
N ARG A 938 5.03 61.50 -49.70
CA ARG A 938 4.97 60.03 -49.80
C ARG A 938 5.10 59.38 -48.42
N ASP A 939 4.86 58.07 -48.38
CA ASP A 939 5.13 57.20 -47.25
C ASP A 939 4.53 57.71 -45.94
N LEU A 940 3.23 57.99 -45.99
CA LEU A 940 2.47 58.55 -44.88
C LEU A 940 1.78 57.44 -44.04
N PRO A 941 1.76 57.54 -42.71
CA PRO A 941 0.96 56.65 -41.85
C PRO A 941 -0.54 56.84 -42.06
N ALA A 942 -1.35 55.95 -41.48
CA ALA A 942 -2.81 56.12 -41.41
C ALA A 942 -3.21 57.07 -40.26
N GLY A 943 -4.44 57.56 -40.27
CA GLY A 943 -5.00 58.43 -39.23
C GLY A 943 -4.94 59.92 -39.60
N GLU A 944 -4.97 60.79 -38.60
CA GLU A 944 -5.00 62.24 -38.79
C GLU A 944 -3.58 62.81 -38.79
N LEU A 945 -3.19 63.44 -39.91
CA LEU A 945 -1.89 64.07 -40.12
C LEU A 945 -2.08 65.59 -40.21
N ASN A 946 -1.29 66.35 -39.46
CA ASN A 946 -1.12 67.77 -39.70
C ASN A 946 -0.19 67.97 -40.89
N VAL A 947 -0.69 68.58 -41.97
CA VAL A 947 0.12 69.16 -43.04
C VAL A 947 0.47 70.58 -42.61
N THR A 948 1.75 70.88 -42.45
CA THR A 948 2.25 72.20 -42.03
C THR A 948 3.16 72.79 -43.10
N ILE A 949 3.11 74.11 -43.26
CA ILE A 949 4.21 74.83 -43.91
C ILE A 949 5.34 74.97 -42.88
N VAL A 950 6.59 74.75 -43.30
CA VAL A 950 7.78 74.90 -42.46
C VAL A 950 8.48 76.20 -42.86
N PRO A 951 8.54 77.22 -41.99
CA PRO A 951 9.33 78.43 -42.25
C PRO A 951 10.83 78.11 -42.30
N VAL A 952 11.55 78.81 -43.17
CA VAL A 952 13.02 78.73 -43.25
C VAL A 952 13.70 79.79 -42.37
N LYS A 953 12.95 80.79 -41.88
CA LYS A 953 13.41 81.82 -40.93
C LYS A 953 12.39 81.97 -39.78
N PRO A 954 12.81 82.43 -38.58
CA PRO A 954 11.88 82.66 -37.47
C PRO A 954 10.79 83.67 -37.82
N VAL A 955 9.53 83.30 -37.63
CA VAL A 955 8.35 84.14 -37.91
C VAL A 955 8.01 85.00 -36.66
N PRO A 956 7.64 86.28 -36.81
CA PRO A 956 7.18 87.13 -35.72
C PRO A 956 6.00 86.54 -34.94
N ALA A 957 5.96 86.77 -33.61
CA ALA A 957 5.04 86.09 -32.69
C ALA A 957 3.55 86.40 -32.89
N ASP A 958 3.24 87.51 -33.57
CA ASP A 958 1.90 87.93 -33.98
C ASP A 958 1.40 87.23 -35.26
N MET A 959 2.29 86.58 -36.01
CA MET A 959 2.01 86.04 -37.34
C MET A 959 1.98 84.50 -37.36
N LYS A 960 0.84 83.90 -37.74
CA LYS A 960 0.63 82.44 -37.73
C LYS A 960 0.95 81.78 -39.07
N VAL A 961 1.70 80.68 -39.00
CA VAL A 961 2.03 79.82 -40.15
C VAL A 961 0.83 78.94 -40.54
N PRO A 962 0.51 78.76 -41.83
CA PRO A 962 -0.58 77.88 -42.26
C PRO A 962 -0.36 76.39 -41.94
N SER A 963 -1.41 75.74 -41.45
CA SER A 963 -1.48 74.29 -41.21
C SER A 963 -2.91 73.77 -41.40
N GLY A 964 -3.06 72.47 -41.68
CA GLY A 964 -4.36 71.82 -41.82
C GLY A 964 -4.30 70.31 -41.60
N VAL A 965 -5.39 69.73 -41.09
CA VAL A 965 -5.50 68.28 -40.84
C VAL A 965 -5.95 67.56 -42.12
N VAL A 966 -5.28 66.46 -42.46
CA VAL A 966 -5.70 65.51 -43.49
C VAL A 966 -5.79 64.12 -42.86
N ARG A 967 -6.93 63.44 -43.03
CA ARG A 967 -7.15 62.09 -42.50
C ARG A 967 -6.95 61.03 -43.58
N LEU A 968 -5.99 60.13 -43.38
CA LEU A 968 -5.66 59.04 -44.29
C LEU A 968 -6.24 57.68 -43.81
N PRO A 969 -6.73 56.83 -44.73
CA PRO A 969 -7.29 55.51 -44.42
C PRO A 969 -6.20 54.48 -44.06
N ALA A 970 -6.62 53.33 -43.51
CA ALA A 970 -5.74 52.22 -43.18
C ALA A 970 -5.16 51.52 -44.43
N ASP A 971 -5.95 51.37 -45.48
CA ASP A 971 -5.54 50.82 -46.78
C ASP A 971 -4.78 51.85 -47.65
N PRO A 972 -4.06 51.44 -48.71
CA PRO A 972 -3.26 52.33 -49.56
C PRO A 972 -4.07 53.42 -50.28
N ILE A 973 -3.51 54.62 -50.48
CA ILE A 973 -4.17 55.71 -51.22
C ILE A 973 -3.19 56.75 -51.79
N GLN A 974 -3.55 57.35 -52.93
CA GLN A 974 -2.95 58.60 -53.41
C GLN A 974 -4.00 59.70 -53.47
N VAL A 975 -3.86 60.73 -52.64
CA VAL A 975 -4.66 61.95 -52.70
C VAL A 975 -4.02 62.89 -53.72
N GLN A 976 -4.80 63.42 -54.67
CA GLN A 976 -4.32 64.33 -55.71
C GLN A 976 -5.08 65.66 -55.68
N GLY A 977 -4.44 66.75 -56.15
CA GLY A 977 -5.07 68.06 -56.32
C GLY A 977 -5.19 68.93 -55.06
N ALA A 978 -4.51 68.59 -53.96
CA ALA A 978 -4.51 69.40 -52.75
C ALA A 978 -4.04 70.83 -53.05
N THR A 979 -4.74 71.86 -52.55
CA THR A 979 -4.42 73.27 -52.87
C THR A 979 -4.23 74.07 -51.59
N ILE A 980 -3.07 74.70 -51.45
CA ILE A 980 -2.69 75.51 -50.28
C ILE A 980 -2.53 76.96 -50.74
N VAL A 981 -3.19 77.92 -50.06
CA VAL A 981 -3.16 79.34 -50.44
C VAL A 981 -2.68 80.20 -49.27
N ILE A 982 -1.46 80.73 -49.40
CA ILE A 982 -0.90 81.73 -48.48
C ILE A 982 -1.60 83.06 -48.76
N SER A 983 -2.46 83.46 -47.82
CA SER A 983 -3.33 84.65 -47.96
C SER A 983 -2.73 85.93 -47.35
N ASN A 984 -1.65 85.82 -46.57
CA ASN A 984 -0.87 86.95 -46.09
C ASN A 984 0.49 86.99 -46.83
N PRO A 985 0.78 88.01 -47.65
CA PRO A 985 2.07 88.12 -48.34
C PRO A 985 3.26 88.37 -47.41
N ASP A 986 3.04 88.93 -46.21
CA ASP A 986 4.12 89.26 -45.26
C ASP A 986 4.80 88.01 -44.67
N LEU A 987 4.19 86.83 -44.82
CA LEU A 987 4.81 85.54 -44.49
C LEU A 987 5.94 85.16 -45.48
N VAL A 988 5.86 85.59 -46.75
CA VAL A 988 6.70 85.06 -47.84
C VAL A 988 8.21 85.20 -47.56
N PRO A 989 8.74 86.33 -47.02
CA PRO A 989 10.17 86.46 -46.70
C PRO A 989 10.69 85.48 -45.64
N TYR A 990 9.80 84.84 -44.87
CA TYR A 990 10.12 83.83 -43.85
C TYR A 990 9.92 82.39 -44.33
N LEU A 991 9.12 82.20 -45.38
CA LEU A 991 8.86 80.91 -46.02
C LEU A 991 9.81 80.62 -47.19
N LEU A 992 10.46 81.65 -47.74
CA LEU A 992 11.47 81.57 -48.79
C LEU A 992 12.85 81.98 -48.30
N ASP A 993 13.88 81.34 -48.85
CA ASP A 993 15.27 81.73 -48.59
C ASP A 993 15.73 82.86 -49.53
N SER A 994 16.91 83.40 -49.25
CA SER A 994 17.26 84.79 -49.53
C SER A 994 17.77 85.05 -50.96
N ASP A 995 18.04 83.99 -51.73
CA ASP A 995 18.66 84.07 -53.08
C ASP A 995 17.74 84.62 -54.19
N HIS A 996 16.48 84.97 -53.90
CA HIS A 996 15.51 85.41 -54.90
C HIS A 996 15.15 86.90 -54.86
N THR A 997 15.86 87.75 -54.10
CA THR A 997 15.53 89.20 -53.99
C THR A 997 16.71 90.18 -53.99
N LYS A 998 17.55 90.18 -55.04
CA LYS A 998 18.12 91.42 -55.65
C LYS A 998 18.86 91.18 -56.97
N THR A 999 18.88 92.19 -57.85
CA THR A 999 19.49 92.15 -59.18
C THR A 999 20.82 92.91 -59.24
N LEU A 1000 21.80 92.32 -59.94
CA LEU A 1000 23.05 92.95 -60.41
C LEU A 1000 24.04 93.41 -59.29
N PRO A 1001 25.33 93.71 -59.61
CA PRO A 1001 26.45 93.01 -58.96
C PRO A 1001 27.32 93.85 -58.02
N ILE A 1002 28.24 93.18 -57.30
CA ILE A 1002 29.58 93.69 -56.95
C ILE A 1002 30.57 92.54 -56.63
N ASN A 1003 31.87 92.85 -56.63
CA ASN A 1003 33.02 91.97 -56.85
C ASN A 1003 33.54 91.11 -55.66
N ARG A 1004 33.99 89.88 -56.01
CA ARG A 1004 35.24 89.16 -55.61
C ARG A 1004 35.69 88.97 -54.14
N LYS A 1005 36.10 87.70 -53.90
CA LYS A 1005 37.29 87.23 -53.13
C LYS A 1005 37.26 87.36 -51.59
N ASP A 1006 37.89 86.49 -50.80
CA ASP A 1006 38.72 85.29 -51.06
C ASP A 1006 38.29 84.09 -50.15
N ALA A 1007 38.86 82.89 -50.38
CA ALA A 1007 38.77 81.69 -49.53
C ALA A 1007 40.00 81.62 -48.57
N PRO A 1008 40.09 80.77 -47.50
CA PRO A 1008 39.46 79.43 -47.36
C PRO A 1008 39.04 78.97 -45.94
N GLU A 1009 38.58 77.71 -45.88
CA GLU A 1009 38.52 76.79 -44.72
C GLU A 1009 39.92 76.23 -44.32
N PRO A 1010 40.10 75.38 -43.27
CA PRO A 1010 39.23 75.03 -42.12
C PRO A 1010 39.96 74.92 -40.74
N ALA A 1011 39.23 74.40 -39.74
CA ALA A 1011 39.67 73.49 -38.65
C ALA A 1011 40.28 74.03 -37.33
N ALA A 1012 39.81 73.49 -36.17
CA ALA A 1012 40.53 72.46 -35.38
C ALA A 1012 40.17 72.39 -33.86
N LYS A 1013 40.21 71.15 -33.33
CA LYS A 1013 40.48 70.73 -31.92
C LYS A 1013 39.48 70.98 -30.77
N ALA A 1014 39.02 69.85 -30.21
CA ALA A 1014 38.77 69.63 -28.77
C ALA A 1014 39.88 68.74 -28.17
N THR A 1015 40.09 68.76 -26.83
CA THR A 1015 40.80 67.76 -25.95
C THR A 1015 41.05 68.36 -24.55
N PRO A 1016 41.53 67.63 -23.51
CA PRO A 1016 41.92 66.20 -23.39
C PRO A 1016 40.76 65.37 -22.74
N ALA A 1017 40.82 64.47 -21.75
CA ALA A 1017 41.82 63.89 -20.82
C ALA A 1017 41.17 62.65 -20.11
N VAL A 1018 41.80 61.72 -19.36
CA VAL A 1018 43.16 61.14 -19.18
C VAL A 1018 43.01 59.98 -18.13
N PRO A 1019 43.92 58.99 -17.92
CA PRO A 1019 45.10 58.52 -18.67
C PRO A 1019 45.06 56.99 -19.02
N SER A 1020 46.18 56.44 -19.48
CA SER A 1020 46.49 55.00 -19.70
C SER A 1020 47.72 54.58 -18.84
N PRO A 1021 48.22 53.32 -18.80
CA PRO A 1021 49.14 52.80 -19.86
C PRO A 1021 49.17 51.25 -20.09
N ALA A 1022 50.12 50.80 -20.95
CA ALA A 1022 50.43 49.43 -21.42
C ALA A 1022 51.17 48.51 -20.39
N VAL A 1023 51.59 47.23 -20.61
CA VAL A 1023 52.47 46.57 -21.63
C VAL A 1023 52.30 45.01 -21.58
N PRO A 1024 52.62 44.19 -22.63
CA PRO A 1024 52.44 42.70 -22.67
C PRO A 1024 53.80 41.93 -22.48
N PRO A 1025 54.10 40.68 -22.96
CA PRO A 1025 53.31 39.50 -23.45
C PRO A 1025 53.77 38.08 -22.90
N GLY A 1026 53.04 37.01 -23.25
CA GLY A 1026 53.64 35.77 -23.84
C GLY A 1026 54.08 34.52 -23.03
N THR A 1027 54.01 33.36 -23.72
CA THR A 1027 54.77 32.07 -23.57
C THR A 1027 54.54 31.08 -22.41
N ALA A 1028 54.75 29.78 -22.72
CA ALA A 1028 54.76 28.60 -21.84
C ALA A 1028 56.19 28.03 -21.69
N PRO A 1029 56.39 26.94 -20.91
CA PRO A 1029 57.01 25.73 -21.47
C PRO A 1029 56.45 24.40 -20.89
N ALA A 1030 57.12 23.26 -21.13
CA ALA A 1030 56.58 21.90 -20.91
C ALA A 1030 57.58 20.88 -20.30
N ALA A 1031 57.02 19.81 -19.71
CA ALA A 1031 57.62 18.47 -19.49
C ALA A 1031 58.85 18.38 -18.54
N PRO A 1032 59.44 17.18 -18.25
CA PRO A 1032 58.93 15.78 -18.31
C PRO A 1032 59.19 14.95 -16.99
N ALA A 1033 58.87 13.64 -17.05
CA ALA A 1033 59.39 12.54 -16.21
C ALA A 1033 58.86 12.40 -14.75
N ALA A 1034 58.87 11.22 -14.09
CA ALA A 1034 59.51 9.94 -14.47
C ALA A 1034 58.66 8.68 -14.14
N GLN A 1035 58.91 7.62 -14.91
CA GLN A 1035 58.64 6.19 -14.63
C GLN A 1035 59.81 5.61 -13.75
N PRO A 1036 59.90 4.31 -13.35
CA PRO A 1036 59.19 3.12 -13.87
C PRO A 1036 58.83 1.98 -12.87
N ALA A 1037 58.32 0.89 -13.49
CA ALA A 1037 58.44 -0.53 -13.13
C ALA A 1037 57.47 -1.16 -12.11
N GLY A 1038 56.92 -2.37 -12.36
CA GLY A 1038 57.01 -3.17 -13.60
C GLY A 1038 56.46 -4.60 -13.49
N ALA A 1039 56.55 -5.35 -14.59
CA ALA A 1039 56.42 -6.82 -14.71
C ALA A 1039 55.10 -7.49 -14.26
N GLU A 1040 54.13 -7.48 -15.17
CA GLU A 1040 53.55 -8.66 -15.85
C GLU A 1040 53.62 -10.10 -15.25
N ILE A 1041 52.53 -10.84 -15.51
CA ILE A 1041 52.44 -12.30 -15.83
C ILE A 1041 52.82 -13.30 -14.71
N SER A 1042 51.80 -14.00 -14.17
CA SER A 1042 51.54 -15.42 -14.53
C SER A 1042 50.33 -16.04 -13.80
N ALA A 1043 49.60 -16.90 -14.51
CA ALA A 1043 48.77 -17.99 -13.97
C ALA A 1043 49.41 -19.31 -14.44
N PRO A 1044 49.23 -20.48 -13.76
CA PRO A 1044 47.95 -21.20 -13.75
C PRO A 1044 47.65 -22.01 -12.45
N ALA A 1045 46.68 -22.92 -12.50
CA ALA A 1045 46.33 -23.94 -11.48
C ALA A 1045 46.96 -25.33 -11.86
N PRO A 1046 46.54 -26.54 -11.37
CA PRO A 1046 45.67 -26.92 -10.22
C PRO A 1046 46.14 -28.15 -9.36
N GLN A 1047 45.50 -28.39 -8.19
CA GLN A 1047 45.38 -29.70 -7.46
C GLN A 1047 46.70 -30.44 -7.02
N PRO A 1048 46.71 -31.65 -6.39
CA PRO A 1048 45.68 -32.44 -5.66
C PRO A 1048 46.09 -33.00 -4.24
N GLU A 1049 45.11 -33.63 -3.55
CA GLU A 1049 45.19 -34.88 -2.73
C GLU A 1049 45.88 -35.08 -1.34
N THR A 1050 45.44 -36.19 -0.72
CA THR A 1050 45.93 -36.95 0.47
C THR A 1050 45.53 -36.52 1.89
N GLY A 1051 45.23 -37.50 2.75
CA GLY A 1051 44.83 -37.31 4.16
C GLY A 1051 45.26 -38.50 5.06
N ARG A 1052 44.84 -38.56 6.34
CA ARG A 1052 45.03 -39.77 7.18
C ARG A 1052 44.15 -39.89 8.45
N LYS A 1053 43.78 -41.16 8.70
CA LYS A 1053 43.35 -41.91 9.91
C LYS A 1053 43.20 -41.24 11.30
N MET A 1054 42.09 -41.63 11.97
CA MET A 1054 41.93 -42.18 13.35
C MET A 1054 42.83 -41.74 14.52
N VAL A 1055 42.20 -41.57 15.71
CA VAL A 1055 42.46 -42.36 16.94
C VAL A 1055 41.34 -42.11 17.98
N SER A 1056 41.05 -43.11 18.83
CA SER A 1056 40.03 -43.07 19.89
C SER A 1056 40.65 -43.02 21.31
N ARG A 1057 39.88 -42.53 22.29
CA ARG A 1057 40.05 -42.73 23.75
C ARG A 1057 38.79 -42.22 24.48
N GLY A 1058 38.53 -42.70 25.71
CA GLY A 1058 37.36 -42.29 26.51
C GLY A 1058 37.45 -42.68 27.99
N ALA A 1059 36.34 -42.50 28.70
CA ALA A 1059 36.12 -42.72 30.15
C ALA A 1059 36.86 -41.75 31.11
N PRO A 1060 36.45 -41.62 32.40
CA PRO A 1060 35.28 -42.20 33.08
C PRO A 1060 34.30 -41.15 33.71
N LEU A 1061 33.26 -41.63 34.40
CA LEU A 1061 32.40 -40.84 35.30
C LEU A 1061 33.09 -40.58 36.65
N GLY A 1062 32.57 -39.59 37.40
CA GLY A 1062 32.80 -39.42 38.84
C GLY A 1062 31.49 -39.08 39.57
N THR A 1063 31.31 -39.61 40.78
CA THR A 1063 30.10 -39.42 41.61
C THR A 1063 30.31 -38.37 42.70
N LEU A 1064 29.26 -37.57 42.96
CA LEU A 1064 29.12 -36.67 44.11
C LEU A 1064 27.64 -36.67 44.53
N GLY A 1065 27.33 -36.37 45.79
CA GLY A 1065 25.94 -36.34 46.26
C GLY A 1065 25.72 -35.97 47.72
N ILE A 1066 24.44 -36.02 48.12
CA ILE A 1066 23.88 -35.93 49.48
C ILE A 1066 24.05 -34.56 50.19
N SER A 1067 25.09 -33.76 49.91
CA SER A 1067 25.35 -32.51 50.64
C SER A 1067 24.33 -31.38 50.40
N GLU A 1068 23.79 -31.24 49.17
CA GLU A 1068 23.03 -30.06 48.77
C GLU A 1068 21.61 -29.96 49.36
N GLN A 1069 20.97 -31.09 49.69
CA GLN A 1069 19.53 -31.13 50.01
C GLN A 1069 19.15 -30.38 51.29
N ARG A 1070 20.07 -30.23 52.26
CA ARG A 1070 19.81 -29.42 53.47
C ARG A 1070 19.87 -27.92 53.20
N THR A 1071 20.81 -27.47 52.36
CA THR A 1071 21.08 -26.05 52.13
C THR A 1071 19.94 -25.36 51.37
N VAL A 1072 19.37 -26.05 50.37
CA VAL A 1072 18.25 -25.51 49.57
C VAL A 1072 16.96 -25.39 50.39
N GLY A 1073 16.68 -26.36 51.27
CA GLY A 1073 15.48 -26.35 52.11
C GLY A 1073 15.42 -25.18 53.08
N ASP A 1074 16.53 -24.92 53.78
CA ASP A 1074 16.64 -23.82 54.75
C ASP A 1074 16.56 -22.44 54.07
N LEU A 1075 17.20 -22.26 52.91
CA LEU A 1075 17.10 -21.03 52.11
C LEU A 1075 15.66 -20.78 51.64
N THR A 1076 14.94 -21.83 51.23
CA THR A 1076 13.54 -21.74 50.78
C THR A 1076 12.62 -21.33 51.92
N LEU A 1077 12.77 -21.93 53.11
CA LEU A 1077 12.02 -21.57 54.31
C LEU A 1077 12.26 -20.12 54.75
N LYS A 1078 13.51 -19.64 54.72
CA LYS A 1078 13.86 -18.25 55.05
C LYS A 1078 13.33 -17.25 54.01
N THR A 1079 13.31 -17.63 52.73
CA THR A 1079 12.72 -16.82 51.66
C THR A 1079 11.20 -16.70 51.84
N ALA A 1080 10.52 -17.80 52.16
CA ALA A 1080 9.09 -17.80 52.47
C ALA A 1080 8.76 -16.97 53.72
N ALA A 1081 9.58 -17.03 54.78
CA ALA A 1081 9.40 -16.20 55.98
C ALA A 1081 9.50 -14.70 55.66
N CYS A 1082 10.52 -14.28 54.89
CA CYS A 1082 10.69 -12.91 54.44
C CYS A 1082 9.50 -12.41 53.59
N LEU A 1083 8.99 -13.25 52.68
CA LEU A 1083 7.84 -12.91 51.83
C LEU A 1083 6.50 -12.87 52.59
N LEU A 1084 6.33 -13.66 53.65
CA LEU A 1084 5.06 -13.77 54.40
C LEU A 1084 5.00 -12.92 55.67
N LYS A 1085 6.13 -12.44 56.19
CA LYS A 1085 6.22 -11.67 57.46
C LYS A 1085 7.04 -10.39 57.39
N HIS A 1086 7.66 -10.07 56.25
CA HIS A 1086 8.57 -8.92 56.07
C HIS A 1086 9.83 -8.89 56.97
N ASP A 1087 10.11 -9.96 57.72
CA ASP A 1087 11.39 -10.16 58.42
C ASP A 1087 12.37 -10.92 57.52
N CYS A 1088 13.45 -10.25 57.11
CA CYS A 1088 14.37 -10.72 56.07
C CYS A 1088 15.83 -10.80 56.51
N ASP A 1089 16.14 -10.51 57.78
CA ASP A 1089 17.54 -10.45 58.25
C ASP A 1089 18.21 -11.84 58.23
N GLY A 1090 17.45 -12.90 58.57
CA GLY A 1090 17.89 -14.29 58.43
C GLY A 1090 18.21 -14.71 57.00
N LEU A 1091 17.60 -14.07 56.00
CA LEU A 1091 17.92 -14.31 54.58
C LEU A 1091 19.19 -13.55 54.16
N GLN A 1092 19.32 -12.28 54.56
CA GLN A 1092 20.52 -11.49 54.29
C GLN A 1092 21.78 -12.12 54.87
N HIS A 1093 21.70 -12.68 56.08
CA HIS A 1093 22.85 -13.30 56.73
C HIS A 1093 23.31 -14.58 56.01
N SER A 1094 22.39 -15.40 55.49
CA SER A 1094 22.70 -16.59 54.69
C SER A 1094 23.26 -16.24 53.30
N ILE A 1095 22.75 -15.18 52.65
CA ILE A 1095 23.30 -14.67 51.38
C ILE A 1095 24.73 -14.15 51.57
N ARG A 1096 25.01 -13.41 52.65
CA ARG A 1096 26.37 -12.91 52.94
C ARG A 1096 27.37 -14.04 53.24
N SER A 1097 26.96 -15.14 53.87
CA SER A 1097 27.84 -16.31 54.02
C SER A 1097 28.11 -17.03 52.70
N ALA A 1098 27.10 -17.17 51.83
CA ALA A 1098 27.29 -17.82 50.53
C ALA A 1098 28.22 -17.01 49.60
N ALA A 1099 28.15 -15.67 49.66
CA ALA A 1099 29.04 -14.79 48.90
C ALA A 1099 30.51 -14.81 49.38
N ALA A 1100 30.80 -15.38 50.55
CA ALA A 1100 32.16 -15.55 51.08
C ALA A 1100 32.79 -16.90 50.71
N SER A 1101 31.97 -17.94 50.46
CA SER A 1101 32.40 -19.26 49.98
C SER A 1101 32.41 -19.30 48.45
N GLY A 1102 33.44 -18.71 47.85
CA GLY A 1102 33.59 -18.62 46.39
C GLY A 1102 34.02 -19.93 45.71
N ASP A 1103 33.09 -20.87 45.55
CA ASP A 1103 33.22 -22.00 44.62
C ASP A 1103 32.10 -21.93 43.57
N SER A 1104 32.44 -22.18 42.30
CA SER A 1104 31.55 -21.95 41.16
C SER A 1104 31.11 -23.26 40.49
N HIS A 1105 29.83 -23.60 40.63
CA HIS A 1105 29.13 -24.59 39.81
C HIS A 1105 27.66 -24.20 39.58
#